data_AF-D3BML8-F1
#
_entry.id   AF-D3BML8-F1
#
_cell.length_a   1.000
_cell.length_b   1.000
_cell.length_c   1.000
_cell.angle_alpha   90.00
_cell.angle_beta   90.00
_cell.angle_gamma   90.00
#
_symmetry.space_group_name_H-M   'P 1'
#
loop_
_entity.id
_entity.type
_entity.pdbx_description
1 polymer ?
#
loop_
_entity_poly.entity_id
_entity_poly.type
_entity_poly.pdbx_seq_one_letter_code
_entity_poly.pdbx_strand_id
1 'polypeptide(L)'
;MWIHPRPQYSITPLWSVLLENRYFAILKSKSGSSLLGRIAGLAVQASDANPLTYRIVYLTKSTQVIAVSESLDLIKEHWVLLERDIVPRLDEHEWDVRDQFVISKIIGMVQSTDEHEADQNDERSLIEFKQQFVQLEERLLTLQHIILPFDKITAITKESALGFLPNTIKIQACVGPDIKTEKKFLFYIVLRDHAYDLMEQLWRLCIDELYQKQQDSIELSHNSNNYNNNNQSESSNAAMTLEDQSSPTLRATKQKLDIEKNNRNFQRFFKLPENEDLLQVHACWIVRKKNALLGDLYLSANFFCIKYKESFSSKKYTTVLPIAKIASIQKTKPFLGFSFISDTLEITTTCGRVISVRLFHCDEALQTMLKYSQHHISNNNNFNNNNINNSPSHQRQALQIESIGVGWFAQEPGLKHEDPEILKDKVYAWNKYFTKHGEDTTMSVTNRLTKLIRRGIPDPLRGHIWAFCSGACFMWEKERGYYHQILHENKDNTSTATEEIEKDIRRTFSYHPYFKSEDGINSLRRVLTAYSWRNPTIGYCQSMNVVAGIMLMYMQEEAAFWVLCRVCEVFLKDYYVTAMIGSIIDQKIFAHLVKLHLPDVNAHLDKIGLPINIVSLPWFMCLFVSYIPFPVATRVVDCFLLEGTTVLFQTGLAILKINKKKILAEKDSEVVVHLLKNNDYDVDELDRVAFEDFNILDDEINELRNAHKFKEIKLSLYYISYNPIKEVTISIFSSKNVGNQTNYAVGISIIIFAIRLGGGHGGAPIPYPSAVIENAGETQKMNLFQAINNAMDISLRTDEKACIFGEDVGFGGVFRCTVDLRDKYGAKRVFNTPLCEQGIAGFAIGMAAQGATAIAEIQFADYIFPAFDQIVNEAAKYRYRSGGQFDCGSVTFRAPYGAVGHGGHYHSQSPESYFAHTPGLKVVMPNTPVEAKGLLLASIRDKNPVVFFEPKLLYRSAVEEVPIGDYEIPLGKARVVQEGSDITIVGWGSQMRVLNQAVHMAKEKLGISCELIDLRTILPWDVEAVEASVKKTGRLIISHEAPKTGGWAAEISSTIQERCFLHLEAPIQRICGYDTPFPLIFERFYVPDHLKNFEAIKKSVKY
;
A
#
# COMPACT_ATOMS: atom_id res chain seq x y z
N MET A 1 -29.73 10.03 11.89
CA MET A 1 -30.21 8.76 11.32
C MET A 1 -30.18 8.76 9.80
N TRP A 2 -30.68 9.82 9.14
CA TRP A 2 -30.45 10.04 7.72
C TRP A 2 -28.95 10.16 7.43
N ILE A 3 -28.50 9.54 6.35
CA ILE A 3 -27.11 9.60 5.89
C ILE A 3 -27.11 10.06 4.43
N HIS A 4 -25.98 10.62 4.00
CA HIS A 4 -25.77 10.83 2.57
C HIS A 4 -25.96 9.50 1.83
N PRO A 5 -26.74 9.48 0.73
CA PRO A 5 -27.04 8.24 0.03
C PRO A 5 -25.77 7.50 -0.41
N ARG A 6 -25.57 6.26 0.08
CA ARG A 6 -24.42 5.41 -0.27
C ARG A 6 -24.87 4.19 -1.06
N PRO A 7 -24.13 3.74 -2.09
CA PRO A 7 -24.49 2.53 -2.82
C PRO A 7 -24.43 1.31 -1.91
N GLN A 8 -25.51 0.52 -1.90
CA GLN A 8 -25.59 -0.77 -1.21
C GLN A 8 -25.32 -1.89 -2.21
N TYR A 9 -24.17 -2.53 -2.09
CA TYR A 9 -23.88 -3.74 -2.84
C TYR A 9 -24.61 -4.93 -2.17
N SER A 10 -25.74 -5.33 -2.77
CA SER A 10 -26.61 -6.45 -2.38
C SER A 10 -27.43 -6.26 -1.08
N ILE A 11 -28.76 -6.43 -1.20
CA ILE A 11 -29.75 -6.24 -0.13
C ILE A 11 -29.96 -7.52 0.69
N THR A 12 -29.89 -8.70 0.06
CA THR A 12 -30.46 -9.96 0.59
C THR A 12 -29.55 -10.90 1.40
N PRO A 13 -28.21 -10.95 1.26
CA PRO A 13 -27.39 -11.99 1.91
C PRO A 13 -27.17 -11.68 3.39
N LEU A 14 -26.78 -10.45 3.68
CA LEU A 14 -26.35 -9.96 4.99
C LEU A 14 -27.50 -9.32 5.78
N TRP A 15 -28.65 -9.13 5.15
CA TRP A 15 -29.75 -8.36 5.71
C TRP A 15 -31.11 -9.03 5.48
N SER A 16 -31.98 -8.92 6.46
CA SER A 16 -33.38 -9.32 6.39
C SER A 16 -34.24 -8.09 6.14
N VAL A 17 -35.11 -8.14 5.13
CA VAL A 17 -36.11 -7.08 4.88
C VAL A 17 -37.18 -7.18 5.96
N LEU A 18 -37.41 -6.09 6.69
CA LEU A 18 -38.42 -6.00 7.75
C LEU A 18 -39.71 -5.32 7.31
N LEU A 19 -39.59 -4.32 6.43
CA LEU A 19 -40.69 -3.58 5.81
C LEU A 19 -40.25 -3.11 4.43
N GLU A 20 -41.16 -3.10 3.45
CA GLU A 20 -40.90 -2.60 2.10
C GLU A 20 -42.15 -1.94 1.51
N ASN A 21 -41.92 -0.96 0.63
CA ASN A 21 -42.95 -0.38 -0.24
C ASN A 21 -42.36 -0.20 -1.66
N ARG A 22 -43.10 0.47 -2.55
CA ARG A 22 -42.70 0.65 -3.96
C ARG A 22 -41.31 1.29 -4.15
N TYR A 23 -40.85 2.10 -3.19
CA TYR A 23 -39.66 2.92 -3.33
C TYR A 23 -38.58 2.66 -2.26
N PHE A 24 -38.93 2.15 -1.08
CA PHE A 24 -38.01 2.01 0.05
C PHE A 24 -38.11 0.62 0.72
N ALA A 25 -37.07 0.23 1.47
CA ALA A 25 -37.10 -0.94 2.36
C ALA A 25 -36.30 -0.73 3.66
N ILE A 26 -36.78 -1.27 4.78
CA ILE A 26 -36.02 -1.37 6.04
C ILE A 26 -35.31 -2.73 6.09
N LEU A 27 -34.01 -2.71 6.35
CA LEU A 27 -33.15 -3.88 6.43
C LEU A 27 -32.57 -4.04 7.85
N LYS A 28 -32.47 -5.28 8.34
CA LYS A 28 -31.80 -5.65 9.60
C LYS A 28 -30.58 -6.53 9.35
N SER A 29 -29.45 -6.21 9.98
CA SER A 29 -28.21 -6.98 9.94
C SER A 29 -28.37 -8.36 10.58
N LYS A 30 -27.88 -9.40 9.92
CA LYS A 30 -27.82 -10.77 10.47
C LYS A 30 -26.50 -10.92 11.27
N SER A 31 -26.50 -10.63 12.57
CA SER A 31 -25.28 -10.71 13.40
C SER A 31 -24.92 -12.14 13.84
N GLY A 32 -23.69 -12.58 13.54
CA GLY A 32 -22.76 -13.08 14.58
C GLY A 32 -22.55 -14.59 14.82
N SER A 33 -23.38 -15.52 14.33
CA SER A 33 -23.14 -16.96 14.57
C SER A 33 -22.79 -17.77 13.33
N SER A 34 -22.92 -17.18 12.13
CA SER A 34 -22.81 -17.93 10.89
C SER A 34 -21.47 -17.79 10.16
N LEU A 35 -21.18 -18.80 9.34
CA LEU A 35 -19.97 -18.92 8.54
C LEU A 35 -19.78 -17.71 7.58
N LEU A 36 -20.87 -17.13 7.07
CA LEU A 36 -20.82 -15.92 6.25
C LEU A 36 -20.41 -14.68 7.04
N GLY A 37 -20.80 -14.55 8.31
CA GLY A 37 -20.32 -13.46 9.17
C GLY A 37 -18.80 -13.49 9.39
N ARG A 38 -18.20 -14.68 9.45
CA ARG A 38 -16.73 -14.84 9.58
C ARG A 38 -15.98 -14.56 8.28
N ILE A 39 -16.56 -14.91 7.13
CA ILE A 39 -15.95 -14.67 5.82
C ILE A 39 -16.16 -13.21 5.38
N ALA A 40 -17.32 -12.62 5.70
CA ALA A 40 -17.54 -11.19 5.59
C ALA A 40 -16.62 -10.42 6.54
N GLY A 41 -16.29 -10.93 7.73
CA GLY A 41 -15.26 -10.33 8.60
C GLY A 41 -13.89 -10.20 7.92
N LEU A 42 -13.48 -11.19 7.12
CA LEU A 42 -12.25 -11.14 6.31
C LEU A 42 -12.34 -10.13 5.15
N ALA A 43 -13.53 -9.87 4.60
CA ALA A 43 -13.75 -8.90 3.52
C ALA A 43 -14.02 -7.47 4.02
N VAL A 44 -14.64 -7.33 5.20
CA VAL A 44 -15.03 -6.07 5.85
C VAL A 44 -13.85 -5.48 6.63
N GLN A 45 -12.96 -6.30 7.19
CA GLN A 45 -11.65 -5.83 7.70
C GLN A 45 -10.79 -5.19 6.59
N ALA A 46 -11.08 -5.49 5.32
CA ALA A 46 -10.44 -4.88 4.17
C ALA A 46 -11.20 -3.66 3.60
N SER A 47 -12.43 -3.30 4.07
CA SER A 47 -13.18 -2.19 3.46
C SER A 47 -14.03 -1.27 4.35
N ASP A 48 -14.42 -1.60 5.60
CA ASP A 48 -15.21 -0.67 6.45
C ASP A 48 -15.13 -1.01 7.95
N ALA A 49 -14.99 0.01 8.80
CA ALA A 49 -15.07 -0.11 10.25
C ALA A 49 -16.54 0.07 10.73
N ASN A 50 -17.15 -1.00 11.26
CA ASN A 50 -18.47 -1.10 11.92
C ASN A 50 -19.78 -0.93 11.09
N PRO A 51 -20.51 -2.03 10.79
CA PRO A 51 -21.89 -1.97 10.28
C PRO A 51 -22.96 -1.98 11.40
N LEU A 52 -23.73 -0.89 11.55
CA LEU A 52 -24.86 -0.76 12.49
C LEU A 52 -26.08 -1.66 12.12
N THR A 53 -26.96 -1.96 13.10
CA THR A 53 -27.94 -3.07 13.07
C THR A 53 -29.13 -2.93 12.10
N TYR A 54 -29.68 -1.73 11.86
CA TYR A 54 -30.85 -1.48 11.00
C TYR A 54 -30.58 -0.35 10.00
N ARG A 55 -31.26 -0.36 8.85
CA ARG A 55 -31.12 0.70 7.83
C ARG A 55 -32.32 0.82 6.88
N ILE A 56 -32.55 2.01 6.33
CA ILE A 56 -33.52 2.26 5.26
C ILE A 56 -32.76 2.41 3.94
N VAL A 57 -33.20 1.69 2.92
CA VAL A 57 -32.67 1.78 1.55
C VAL A 57 -33.71 2.34 0.59
N TYR A 58 -33.26 3.15 -0.36
CA TYR A 58 -34.02 3.60 -1.53
C TYR A 58 -33.77 2.65 -2.70
N LEU A 59 -34.82 2.06 -3.23
CA LEU A 59 -34.81 0.98 -4.22
C LEU A 59 -34.72 1.56 -5.64
N THR A 60 -33.49 1.77 -6.12
CA THR A 60 -33.17 2.19 -7.50
C THR A 60 -32.27 1.16 -8.20
N LYS A 61 -31.87 1.41 -9.46
CA LYS A 61 -30.91 0.56 -10.21
C LYS A 61 -29.59 0.29 -9.47
N SER A 62 -29.21 1.12 -8.49
CA SER A 62 -27.98 0.94 -7.70
C SER A 62 -28.21 0.87 -6.19
N THR A 63 -29.47 0.73 -5.73
CA THR A 63 -29.96 0.70 -4.33
C THR A 63 -29.10 1.50 -3.34
N GLN A 64 -29.63 2.60 -2.81
CA GLN A 64 -28.85 3.46 -1.93
C GLN A 64 -29.30 3.35 -0.47
N VAL A 65 -28.37 3.24 0.48
CA VAL A 65 -28.67 3.39 1.91
C VAL A 65 -28.85 4.87 2.21
N ILE A 66 -30.00 5.23 2.77
CA ILE A 66 -30.36 6.63 3.06
C ILE A 66 -30.55 6.90 4.55
N ALA A 67 -30.72 5.86 5.38
CA ALA A 67 -30.72 5.99 6.83
C ALA A 67 -30.18 4.73 7.51
N VAL A 68 -29.57 4.88 8.68
CA VAL A 68 -29.09 3.77 9.54
C VAL A 68 -29.49 4.00 10.99
N SER A 69 -29.70 2.94 11.76
CA SER A 69 -30.08 2.98 13.18
C SER A 69 -29.70 1.69 13.90
N GLU A 70 -29.47 1.74 15.21
CA GLU A 70 -29.34 0.54 16.05
C GLU A 70 -30.68 0.05 16.62
N SER A 71 -31.73 0.86 16.52
CA SER A 71 -33.07 0.59 17.05
C SER A 71 -34.12 0.49 15.94
N LEU A 72 -34.96 -0.55 16.03
CA LEU A 72 -36.07 -0.78 15.11
C LEU A 72 -37.19 0.25 15.27
N ASP A 73 -37.44 0.73 16.49
CA ASP A 73 -38.53 1.67 16.75
C ASP A 73 -38.20 3.06 16.18
N LEU A 74 -36.96 3.52 16.42
CA LEU A 74 -36.44 4.78 15.87
C LEU A 74 -36.40 4.79 14.34
N ILE A 75 -36.03 3.67 13.70
CA ILE A 75 -36.00 3.62 12.23
C ILE A 75 -37.40 3.52 11.62
N LYS A 76 -38.40 3.01 12.35
CA LYS A 76 -39.80 2.97 11.91
C LYS A 76 -40.47 4.35 11.97
N GLU A 77 -40.09 5.23 12.88
CA GLU A 77 -40.61 6.62 12.88
C GLU A 77 -40.23 7.36 11.59
N HIS A 78 -39.00 7.17 11.12
CA HIS A 78 -38.53 7.73 9.84
C HIS A 78 -39.17 7.08 8.62
N TRP A 79 -39.51 5.80 8.71
CA TRP A 79 -40.29 5.12 7.68
C TRP A 79 -41.68 5.75 7.48
N VAL A 80 -42.39 6.05 8.57
CA VAL A 80 -43.71 6.71 8.53
C VAL A 80 -43.63 8.10 7.88
N LEU A 81 -42.54 8.84 8.14
CA LEU A 81 -42.31 10.14 7.52
C LEU A 81 -42.11 10.03 6.00
N LEU A 82 -41.34 9.05 5.53
CA LEU A 82 -41.18 8.80 4.08
C LEU A 82 -42.50 8.46 3.41
N GLU A 83 -43.31 7.61 4.03
CA GLU A 83 -44.61 7.20 3.47
C GLU A 83 -45.62 8.34 3.42
N ARG A 84 -45.62 9.23 4.41
CA ARG A 84 -46.54 10.37 4.44
C ARG A 84 -46.12 11.50 3.50
N ASP A 85 -44.84 11.85 3.48
CA ASP A 85 -44.39 13.15 2.93
C ASP A 85 -43.59 13.03 1.61
N ILE A 86 -43.00 11.86 1.33
CA ILE A 86 -42.11 11.64 0.17
C ILE A 86 -42.78 10.73 -0.87
N VAL A 87 -43.37 9.61 -0.47
CA VAL A 87 -43.97 8.62 -1.39
C VAL A 87 -45.07 9.22 -2.29
N PRO A 88 -46.05 10.00 -1.80
CA PRO A 88 -47.12 10.55 -2.65
C PRO A 88 -46.59 11.48 -3.75
N ARG A 89 -45.51 12.23 -3.48
CA ARG A 89 -44.88 13.14 -4.45
C ARG A 89 -44.05 12.41 -5.49
N LEU A 90 -43.53 11.22 -5.16
CA LEU A 90 -42.78 10.39 -6.12
C LEU A 90 -43.70 9.78 -7.18
N ASP A 91 -44.95 9.52 -6.85
CA ASP A 91 -45.94 9.03 -7.80
C ASP A 91 -46.34 10.12 -8.83
N GLU A 92 -46.12 11.41 -8.53
CA GLU A 92 -46.44 12.56 -9.42
C GLU A 92 -45.34 12.91 -10.45
N HIS A 93 -44.10 12.43 -10.25
CA HIS A 93 -42.94 12.76 -11.11
C HIS A 93 -42.59 11.66 -12.12
N GLU A 94 -42.01 12.00 -13.27
CA GLU A 94 -41.48 11.03 -14.26
C GLU A 94 -40.23 10.29 -13.75
N TRP A 95 -39.98 9.08 -14.26
CA TRP A 95 -39.00 8.13 -13.69
C TRP A 95 -37.56 8.63 -13.66
N ASP A 96 -37.18 9.52 -14.58
CA ASP A 96 -35.86 10.09 -14.77
C ASP A 96 -35.53 11.23 -13.80
N VAL A 97 -36.55 11.86 -13.20
CA VAL A 97 -36.39 12.96 -12.23
C VAL A 97 -36.55 12.48 -10.77
N ARG A 98 -37.15 11.30 -10.54
CA ARG A 98 -37.39 10.73 -9.20
C ARG A 98 -36.12 10.55 -8.38
N ASP A 99 -35.05 10.01 -8.99
CA ASP A 99 -33.78 9.76 -8.29
C ASP A 99 -33.15 11.07 -7.82
N GLN A 100 -33.17 12.11 -8.67
CA GLN A 100 -32.66 13.44 -8.32
C GLN A 100 -33.52 14.09 -7.22
N PHE A 101 -34.85 13.91 -7.27
CA PHE A 101 -35.75 14.45 -6.25
C PHE A 101 -35.52 13.79 -4.88
N VAL A 102 -35.46 12.44 -4.80
CA VAL A 102 -35.21 11.74 -3.53
C VAL A 102 -33.84 12.07 -2.99
N ILE A 103 -32.80 12.02 -3.82
CA ILE A 103 -31.43 12.33 -3.39
C ILE A 103 -31.35 13.78 -2.90
N SER A 104 -31.93 14.75 -3.63
CA SER A 104 -31.93 16.16 -3.21
C SER A 104 -32.75 16.40 -1.95
N LYS A 105 -33.88 15.71 -1.76
CA LYS A 105 -34.68 15.83 -0.53
C LYS A 105 -34.03 15.16 0.67
N ILE A 106 -33.39 14.01 0.51
CA ILE A 106 -32.65 13.34 1.59
C ILE A 106 -31.38 14.13 1.94
N ILE A 107 -30.63 14.62 0.95
CA ILE A 107 -29.52 15.55 1.19
C ILE A 107 -30.03 16.82 1.86
N GLY A 108 -31.15 17.36 1.41
CA GLY A 108 -31.82 18.50 2.02
C GLY A 108 -32.28 18.21 3.45
N MET A 109 -32.76 17.01 3.77
CA MET A 109 -33.14 16.60 5.13
C MET A 109 -31.93 16.35 6.04
N VAL A 110 -30.81 15.91 5.46
CA VAL A 110 -29.51 15.78 6.13
C VAL A 110 -28.91 17.17 6.40
N GLN A 111 -29.16 18.13 5.51
CA GLN A 111 -28.70 19.52 5.62
C GLN A 111 -29.63 20.39 6.47
N SER A 112 -30.95 20.16 6.43
CA SER A 112 -31.96 20.98 7.13
C SER A 112 -32.17 20.58 8.59
N THR A 113 -31.37 19.65 9.12
CA THR A 113 -31.22 19.49 10.58
C THR A 113 -30.22 20.48 11.18
N ASP A 114 -29.47 21.20 10.35
CA ASP A 114 -28.65 22.34 10.75
C ASP A 114 -29.16 23.62 10.07
N GLU A 115 -29.63 24.54 10.92
CA GLU A 115 -29.98 25.96 10.67
C GLU A 115 -31.35 26.31 10.06
N HIS A 116 -32.24 26.79 10.94
CA HIS A 116 -33.15 27.89 10.63
C HIS A 116 -32.38 29.21 10.79
N GLU A 117 -32.05 29.91 9.70
CA GLU A 117 -32.30 31.35 9.50
C GLU A 117 -31.90 31.86 8.09
N ALA A 118 -32.78 32.70 7.53
CA ALA A 118 -32.63 33.72 6.46
C ALA A 118 -32.00 33.31 5.10
N ASP A 119 -32.74 33.10 4.01
CA ASP A 119 -33.63 33.96 3.21
C ASP A 119 -32.95 34.68 2.02
N GLN A 120 -33.77 34.91 1.00
CA GLN A 120 -33.54 35.16 -0.42
C GLN A 120 -32.62 36.33 -0.79
N ASN A 121 -31.67 36.08 -1.70
CA ASN A 121 -31.43 36.86 -2.92
C ASN A 121 -30.20 36.32 -3.66
N ASP A 122 -30.39 35.70 -4.83
CA ASP A 122 -29.43 35.83 -5.95
C ASP A 122 -29.94 35.11 -7.21
N GLU A 123 -30.80 35.79 -7.96
CA GLU A 123 -31.20 35.39 -9.32
C GLU A 123 -30.59 36.32 -10.39
N ARG A 124 -29.54 37.10 -10.05
CA ARG A 124 -28.97 38.10 -10.95
C ARG A 124 -27.51 37.92 -11.36
N SER A 125 -26.81 36.92 -10.81
CA SER A 125 -25.35 36.79 -10.99
C SER A 125 -24.94 35.75 -12.05
N LEU A 126 -25.90 35.06 -12.69
CA LEU A 126 -25.61 33.99 -13.67
C LEU A 126 -25.75 34.42 -15.15
N ILE A 127 -26.26 35.63 -15.41
CA ILE A 127 -26.55 36.10 -16.78
C ILE A 127 -25.39 36.91 -17.37
N GLU A 128 -24.55 37.53 -16.55
CA GLU A 128 -23.45 38.40 -17.05
C GLU A 128 -22.17 37.64 -17.43
N PHE A 129 -22.01 36.37 -17.05
CA PHE A 129 -20.82 35.58 -17.40
C PHE A 129 -20.92 34.86 -18.76
N LYS A 130 -22.09 34.88 -19.41
CA LYS A 130 -22.34 34.14 -20.67
C LYS A 130 -22.18 34.94 -21.96
N GLN A 131 -21.78 36.22 -21.90
CA GLN A 131 -21.80 37.12 -23.07
C GLN A 131 -20.44 37.68 -23.52
N GLN A 132 -19.33 37.06 -23.15
CA GLN A 132 -18.05 37.38 -23.79
C GLN A 132 -17.30 36.08 -24.10
N PHE A 133 -17.52 35.53 -25.31
CA PHE A 133 -16.50 34.82 -26.11
C PHE A 133 -17.13 34.22 -27.37
N VAL A 134 -17.46 35.07 -28.36
CA VAL A 134 -17.53 34.62 -29.77
C VAL A 134 -17.14 35.79 -30.68
N GLN A 135 -16.00 35.68 -31.37
CA GLN A 135 -15.85 35.80 -32.83
C GLN A 135 -14.40 36.11 -33.23
N LEU A 136 -13.78 35.19 -33.97
CA LEU A 136 -13.14 35.43 -35.27
C LEU A 136 -12.50 34.13 -35.79
N GLU A 137 -12.99 33.66 -36.94
CA GLU A 137 -12.28 32.72 -37.83
C GLU A 137 -11.71 33.51 -39.02
N GLU A 138 -10.48 33.21 -39.46
CA GLU A 138 -10.25 32.47 -40.73
C GLU A 138 -8.75 32.22 -41.07
N ARG A 139 -8.48 30.95 -41.41
CA ARG A 139 -7.61 30.37 -42.47
C ARG A 139 -6.07 30.53 -42.45
N LEU A 140 -5.36 29.44 -42.10
CA LEU A 140 -4.61 28.51 -42.99
C LEU A 140 -3.72 27.54 -42.18
N LEU A 141 -3.68 26.25 -42.61
CA LEU A 141 -3.00 25.08 -42.01
C LEU A 141 -3.58 24.53 -40.68
N THR A 142 -4.63 23.72 -40.75
CA THR A 142 -5.15 22.99 -39.57
C THR A 142 -4.30 21.76 -39.25
N LEU A 143 -3.25 21.93 -38.46
CA LEU A 143 -2.73 20.87 -37.59
C LEU A 143 -3.76 20.65 -36.47
N GLN A 144 -4.51 19.54 -36.49
CA GLN A 144 -5.35 19.17 -35.35
C GLN A 144 -4.48 18.52 -34.28
N HIS A 145 -4.15 19.27 -33.23
CA HIS A 145 -3.55 18.72 -32.02
C HIS A 145 -4.65 18.21 -31.11
N ILE A 146 -4.73 16.90 -30.89
CA ILE A 146 -5.53 16.33 -29.82
C ILE A 146 -4.60 16.13 -28.62
N ILE A 147 -4.80 16.91 -27.58
CA ILE A 147 -4.08 16.81 -26.30
C ILE A 147 -4.96 16.01 -25.34
N LEU A 148 -4.50 14.81 -24.97
CA LEU A 148 -5.14 13.98 -23.95
C LEU A 148 -4.23 13.90 -22.72
N PRO A 149 -4.62 14.55 -21.60
CA PRO A 149 -3.94 14.36 -20.32
C PRO A 149 -4.02 12.90 -19.87
N PHE A 150 -2.92 12.35 -19.35
CA PHE A 150 -2.83 10.92 -19.01
C PHE A 150 -3.85 10.50 -17.92
N ASP A 151 -4.19 11.41 -17.00
CA ASP A 151 -5.21 11.23 -15.96
C ASP A 151 -6.63 11.09 -16.51
N LYS A 152 -6.89 11.63 -17.70
CA LYS A 152 -8.18 11.53 -18.38
C LYS A 152 -8.35 10.21 -19.12
N ILE A 153 -7.27 9.48 -19.40
CA ILE A 153 -7.30 8.18 -20.08
C ILE A 153 -7.87 7.12 -19.11
N THR A 154 -8.87 6.38 -19.56
CA THR A 154 -9.54 5.31 -18.80
C THR A 154 -9.19 3.92 -19.32
N ALA A 155 -8.88 3.79 -20.61
CA ALA A 155 -8.42 2.55 -21.22
C ALA A 155 -7.62 2.83 -22.50
N ILE A 156 -6.66 1.94 -22.78
CA ILE A 156 -5.94 1.88 -24.05
C ILE A 156 -6.04 0.44 -24.54
N THR A 157 -6.63 0.22 -25.71
CA THR A 157 -6.80 -1.12 -26.29
C THR A 157 -6.33 -1.16 -27.73
N LYS A 158 -5.80 -2.32 -28.14
CA LYS A 158 -5.51 -2.59 -29.56
C LYS A 158 -6.81 -3.01 -30.23
N GLU A 159 -7.14 -2.42 -31.37
CA GLU A 159 -8.25 -2.91 -32.20
C GLU A 159 -7.71 -3.39 -33.56
N SER A 160 -8.48 -4.28 -34.19
CA SER A 160 -8.28 -4.68 -35.58
C SER A 160 -9.60 -4.40 -36.29
N ALA A 161 -9.64 -3.41 -37.18
CA ALA A 161 -10.81 -3.20 -38.01
C ALA A 161 -10.91 -4.33 -39.04
N LEU A 162 -12.13 -4.84 -39.28
CA LEU A 162 -12.39 -5.82 -40.35
C LEU A 162 -11.92 -5.25 -41.70
N GLY A 163 -10.98 -5.95 -42.35
CA GLY A 163 -10.61 -5.73 -43.74
C GLY A 163 -9.42 -4.78 -43.97
N PHE A 164 -8.24 -5.38 -44.10
CA PHE A 164 -7.07 -4.94 -44.89
C PHE A 164 -6.00 -3.99 -44.34
N LEU A 165 -6.12 -3.36 -43.16
CA LEU A 165 -4.95 -2.72 -42.50
C LEU A 165 -4.96 -2.86 -40.96
N PRO A 166 -4.08 -3.68 -40.35
CA PRO A 166 -4.09 -3.98 -38.92
C PRO A 166 -3.26 -2.97 -38.15
N ASN A 167 -3.77 -1.78 -37.86
CA ASN A 167 -2.93 -0.74 -37.25
C ASN A 167 -3.74 0.32 -36.49
N THR A 168 -4.64 -0.07 -35.58
CA THR A 168 -5.37 0.90 -34.74
C THR A 168 -5.13 0.73 -33.23
N ILE A 169 -4.87 1.84 -32.53
CA ILE A 169 -4.99 1.94 -31.06
C ILE A 169 -6.26 2.73 -30.75
N LYS A 170 -7.06 2.19 -29.85
CA LYS A 170 -8.22 2.88 -29.29
C LYS A 170 -7.87 3.40 -27.91
N ILE A 171 -8.02 4.70 -27.72
CA ILE A 171 -7.88 5.36 -26.42
C ILE A 171 -9.27 5.81 -25.98
N GLN A 172 -9.69 5.38 -24.80
CA GLN A 172 -10.86 5.90 -24.13
C GLN A 172 -10.42 6.94 -23.11
N ALA A 173 -11.03 8.11 -23.13
CA ALA A 173 -10.70 9.18 -22.19
C ALA A 173 -11.95 9.99 -21.80
N CYS A 174 -12.00 10.45 -20.55
CA CYS A 174 -13.04 11.35 -20.05
C CYS A 174 -12.78 12.76 -20.59
N VAL A 175 -13.70 13.28 -21.39
CA VAL A 175 -13.59 14.63 -21.98
C VAL A 175 -14.35 15.68 -21.16
N GLY A 176 -15.14 15.25 -20.17
CA GLY A 176 -15.80 16.10 -19.18
C GLY A 176 -15.41 15.75 -17.73
N PRO A 177 -16.09 16.33 -16.72
CA PRO A 177 -15.72 16.22 -15.31
C PRO A 177 -16.00 14.85 -14.68
N ASP A 178 -16.71 13.95 -15.36
CA ASP A 178 -17.15 12.66 -14.83
C ASP A 178 -16.86 11.47 -15.78
N ILE A 179 -16.97 10.25 -15.25
CA ILE A 179 -16.78 9.01 -16.03
C ILE A 179 -17.81 8.85 -17.16
N LYS A 180 -18.96 9.54 -17.07
CA LYS A 180 -20.06 9.43 -18.06
C LYS A 180 -19.77 10.15 -19.37
N THR A 181 -18.77 11.04 -19.42
CA THR A 181 -18.34 11.78 -20.61
C THR A 181 -17.15 11.14 -21.33
N GLU A 182 -17.05 9.81 -21.26
CA GLU A 182 -16.00 9.04 -21.95
C GLU A 182 -16.18 9.12 -23.48
N LYS A 183 -15.17 9.63 -24.18
CA LYS A 183 -15.08 9.57 -25.64
C LYS A 183 -14.06 8.53 -26.08
N LYS A 184 -14.34 7.91 -27.22
CA LYS A 184 -13.49 6.91 -27.86
C LYS A 184 -12.74 7.58 -29.00
N PHE A 185 -11.42 7.48 -28.96
CA PHE A 185 -10.53 7.97 -30.01
C PHE A 185 -9.88 6.76 -30.68
N LEU A 186 -10.03 6.64 -32.00
CA LEU A 186 -9.42 5.58 -32.79
C LEU A 186 -8.27 6.16 -33.60
N PHE A 187 -7.06 5.64 -33.40
CA PHE A 187 -5.85 6.15 -34.03
C PHE A 187 -5.26 5.10 -34.96
N TYR A 188 -5.08 5.46 -36.24
CA TYR A 188 -4.36 4.64 -37.19
C TYR A 188 -2.85 4.89 -37.04
N ILE A 189 -2.10 3.87 -36.60
CA ILE A 189 -0.68 3.99 -36.26
C ILE A 189 0.09 2.90 -37.01
N VAL A 190 1.06 3.32 -37.82
CA VAL A 190 1.88 2.43 -38.68
C VAL A 190 2.62 1.35 -37.88
N LEU A 191 3.00 1.65 -36.63
CA LEU A 191 3.66 0.74 -35.68
C LEU A 191 2.83 0.60 -34.40
N ARG A 192 1.60 0.10 -34.52
CA ARG A 192 0.62 -0.03 -33.42
C ARG A 192 1.21 -0.67 -32.17
N ASP A 193 1.97 -1.74 -32.34
CA ASP A 193 2.52 -2.48 -31.20
C ASP A 193 3.60 -1.68 -30.46
N HIS A 194 4.52 -1.03 -31.19
CA HIS A 194 5.54 -0.17 -30.57
C HIS A 194 4.96 1.06 -29.87
N ALA A 195 3.89 1.66 -30.43
CA ALA A 195 3.24 2.81 -29.80
C ALA A 195 2.50 2.41 -28.51
N TYR A 196 1.81 1.28 -28.53
CA TYR A 196 1.16 0.72 -27.34
C TYR A 196 2.20 0.38 -26.25
N ASP A 197 3.30 -0.26 -26.66
CA ASP A 197 4.37 -0.66 -25.74
C ASP A 197 5.06 0.54 -25.08
N LEU A 198 5.33 1.61 -25.85
CA LEU A 198 5.91 2.84 -25.33
C LEU A 198 4.97 3.53 -24.32
N MET A 199 3.65 3.51 -24.57
CA MET A 199 2.65 4.02 -23.63
C MET A 199 2.60 3.21 -22.33
N GLU A 200 2.69 1.87 -22.41
CA GLU A 200 2.77 1.02 -21.21
C GLU A 200 4.08 1.23 -20.44
N GLN A 201 5.22 1.38 -21.12
CA GLN A 201 6.53 1.61 -20.50
C GLN A 201 6.61 2.98 -19.82
N LEU A 202 6.15 4.05 -20.47
CA LEU A 202 6.12 5.39 -19.88
C LEU A 202 5.19 5.44 -18.67
N TRP A 203 4.07 4.73 -18.73
CA TRP A 203 3.18 4.55 -17.59
C TRP A 203 3.87 3.78 -16.45
N ARG A 204 4.57 2.68 -16.75
CA ARG A 204 5.38 1.95 -15.76
C ARG A 204 6.48 2.81 -15.17
N LEU A 205 7.15 3.67 -15.95
CA LEU A 205 8.11 4.63 -15.39
C LEU A 205 7.42 5.61 -14.45
N CYS A 206 6.26 6.16 -14.82
CA CYS A 206 5.51 7.05 -13.93
C CYS A 206 5.06 6.34 -12.64
N ILE A 207 4.66 5.08 -12.73
CA ILE A 207 4.22 4.25 -11.60
C ILE A 207 5.42 3.77 -10.76
N ASP A 208 6.49 3.29 -11.36
CA ASP A 208 7.74 2.88 -10.71
C ASP A 208 8.43 4.10 -10.06
N GLU A 209 8.35 5.32 -10.62
CA GLU A 209 8.83 6.57 -9.98
C GLU A 209 7.90 7.00 -8.81
N LEU A 210 6.60 6.68 -8.86
CA LEU A 210 5.66 6.86 -7.75
C LEU A 210 5.89 5.82 -6.64
N TYR A 211 6.16 4.56 -6.99
CA TYR A 211 6.51 3.48 -6.07
C TYR A 211 7.90 3.69 -5.46
N GLN A 212 8.91 4.09 -6.25
CA GLN A 212 10.23 4.48 -5.74
C GLN A 212 10.13 5.69 -4.81
N LYS A 213 9.27 6.69 -5.05
CA LYS A 213 9.03 7.75 -4.04
C LYS A 213 8.36 7.25 -2.77
N GLN A 214 7.58 6.17 -2.86
CA GLN A 214 7.01 5.46 -1.72
C GLN A 214 8.08 4.65 -0.97
N GLN A 215 9.08 4.12 -1.68
CA GLN A 215 10.14 3.25 -1.16
C GLN A 215 11.39 4.01 -0.69
N ASP A 216 11.79 5.09 -1.36
CA ASP A 216 12.82 6.04 -0.92
C ASP A 216 12.41 6.75 0.38
N SER A 217 11.09 6.91 0.60
CA SER A 217 10.55 7.37 1.90
C SER A 217 10.66 6.32 3.01
N ILE A 218 10.89 5.05 2.65
CA ILE A 218 11.06 3.90 3.55
C ILE A 218 12.58 3.59 3.73
N GLU A 219 13.40 3.73 2.69
CA GLU A 219 14.83 3.39 2.69
C GLU A 219 15.77 4.50 3.22
N LEU A 220 15.38 5.77 3.23
CA LEU A 220 16.18 6.83 3.87
C LEU A 220 16.25 6.71 5.40
N SER A 221 15.59 5.70 5.99
CA SER A 221 15.74 5.31 7.38
C SER A 221 16.90 4.33 7.64
N HIS A 222 17.50 3.70 6.60
CA HIS A 222 18.57 2.72 6.77
C HIS A 222 19.75 2.99 5.81
N ASN A 223 20.78 3.64 6.37
CA ASN A 223 22.17 3.75 5.91
C ASN A 223 22.56 4.92 4.99
N SER A 224 23.17 5.92 5.62
CA SER A 224 24.23 6.75 5.02
C SER A 224 25.30 7.11 6.06
N ASN A 225 26.22 6.16 6.27
CA ASN A 225 27.62 6.28 6.75
C ASN A 225 28.28 5.01 6.17
N ASN A 226 29.30 4.96 5.30
CA ASN A 226 30.41 5.83 4.96
C ASN A 226 30.90 5.44 3.56
N TYR A 227 31.34 6.39 2.73
CA TYR A 227 32.78 6.67 2.51
C TYR A 227 32.98 7.64 1.34
N ASN A 228 33.56 8.80 1.67
CA ASN A 228 34.26 9.68 0.74
C ASN A 228 35.69 9.17 0.51
N ASN A 229 36.14 9.15 -0.75
CA ASN A 229 37.33 9.89 -1.24
C ASN A 229 37.89 9.24 -2.52
N ASN A 230 37.80 9.93 -3.65
CA ASN A 230 38.98 10.48 -4.35
C ASN A 230 38.59 11.23 -5.63
N ASN A 231 38.70 12.56 -5.53
CA ASN A 231 39.38 13.51 -6.42
C ASN A 231 39.44 13.32 -7.96
N GLN A 232 39.03 14.43 -8.59
CA GLN A 232 39.74 15.25 -9.58
C GLN A 232 39.47 15.09 -11.09
N SER A 233 39.20 16.28 -11.65
CA SER A 233 39.50 16.79 -13.00
C SER A 233 38.93 16.06 -14.21
N GLU A 234 38.11 16.76 -15.00
CA GLU A 234 38.61 17.44 -16.20
C GLU A 234 37.55 18.29 -16.90
N SER A 235 38.06 19.33 -17.54
CA SER A 235 37.37 20.37 -18.28
C SER A 235 37.30 20.06 -19.79
N SER A 236 36.29 20.66 -20.44
CA SER A 236 36.34 21.31 -21.77
C SER A 236 36.03 20.52 -23.06
N ASN A 237 35.30 21.25 -23.94
CA ASN A 237 35.23 21.19 -25.42
C ASN A 237 34.41 20.04 -26.06
N ALA A 238 33.63 20.21 -27.14
CA ALA A 238 33.25 21.31 -28.03
C ALA A 238 31.98 20.84 -28.81
N ALA A 239 30.96 21.69 -29.00
CA ALA A 239 30.57 22.35 -30.27
C ALA A 239 30.16 21.46 -31.47
N MET A 240 28.94 21.75 -31.95
CA MET A 240 28.35 21.61 -33.31
C MET A 240 28.04 20.23 -33.89
N THR A 241 26.74 19.96 -34.10
CA THR A 241 26.12 19.94 -35.45
C THR A 241 24.59 20.00 -35.34
N LEU A 242 23.99 20.96 -36.06
CA LEU A 242 22.56 21.11 -36.30
C LEU A 242 22.17 20.14 -37.43
N GLU A 243 21.40 19.11 -37.12
CA GLU A 243 20.45 18.41 -38.02
C GLU A 243 19.90 17.16 -37.29
N ASP A 244 18.72 17.27 -36.66
CA ASP A 244 17.62 16.28 -36.65
C ASP A 244 16.53 16.75 -35.65
N GLN A 245 15.32 17.07 -36.13
CA GLN A 245 14.21 17.59 -35.31
C GLN A 245 13.45 16.46 -34.58
N SER A 246 14.13 15.76 -33.68
CA SER A 246 13.50 15.06 -32.56
C SER A 246 14.46 15.09 -31.38
N SER A 247 14.05 15.62 -30.23
CA SER A 247 14.88 15.80 -29.04
C SER A 247 15.78 14.57 -28.78
N PRO A 248 17.12 14.70 -28.71
CA PRO A 248 18.06 13.61 -28.43
C PRO A 248 17.71 12.80 -27.18
N THR A 249 17.08 13.48 -26.21
CA THR A 249 16.53 12.93 -24.97
C THR A 249 15.49 11.82 -25.24
N LEU A 250 14.62 12.00 -26.25
CA LEU A 250 13.54 11.07 -26.55
C LEU A 250 14.04 9.75 -27.17
N ARG A 251 15.07 9.83 -28.02
CA ARG A 251 15.72 8.63 -28.61
C ARG A 251 16.47 7.83 -27.55
N ALA A 252 17.21 8.52 -26.67
CA ALA A 252 17.91 7.89 -25.55
C ALA A 252 16.94 7.22 -24.56
N THR A 253 15.81 7.88 -24.22
CA THR A 253 14.79 7.31 -23.33
C THR A 253 14.08 6.11 -23.95
N LYS A 254 13.72 6.16 -25.24
CA LYS A 254 13.10 5.02 -25.94
C LYS A 254 14.04 3.81 -25.99
N GLN A 255 15.30 4.02 -26.35
CA GLN A 255 16.28 2.94 -26.42
C GLN A 255 16.52 2.30 -25.04
N LYS A 256 16.61 3.10 -23.98
CA LYS A 256 16.71 2.61 -22.60
C LYS A 256 15.49 1.78 -22.20
N LEU A 257 14.29 2.25 -22.52
CA LEU A 257 13.04 1.55 -22.19
C LEU A 257 12.83 0.26 -22.97
N ASP A 258 13.24 0.22 -24.24
CA ASP A 258 13.20 -0.98 -25.07
C ASP A 258 14.16 -2.05 -24.52
N ILE A 259 15.35 -1.65 -24.05
CA ILE A 259 16.31 -2.55 -23.37
C ILE A 259 15.70 -3.11 -22.08
N GLU A 260 15.16 -2.27 -21.20
CA GLU A 260 14.53 -2.71 -19.94
C GLU A 260 13.34 -3.66 -20.19
N LYS A 261 12.52 -3.39 -21.22
CA LYS A 261 11.43 -4.28 -21.62
C LYS A 261 11.94 -5.63 -22.10
N ASN A 262 12.97 -5.63 -22.95
CA ASN A 262 13.56 -6.85 -23.46
C ASN A 262 14.15 -7.70 -22.33
N ASN A 263 14.83 -7.06 -21.35
CA ASN A 263 15.34 -7.72 -20.15
C ASN A 263 14.20 -8.30 -19.31
N ARG A 264 13.16 -7.51 -18.99
CA ARG A 264 11.99 -8.00 -18.22
C ARG A 264 11.28 -9.16 -18.90
N ASN A 265 11.10 -9.11 -20.22
CA ASN A 265 10.49 -10.20 -20.98
C ASN A 265 11.37 -11.46 -20.98
N PHE A 266 12.67 -11.28 -21.16
CA PHE A 266 13.67 -12.36 -21.07
C PHE A 266 13.63 -13.02 -19.69
N GLN A 267 13.74 -12.23 -18.63
CA GLN A 267 13.72 -12.69 -17.24
C GLN A 267 12.40 -13.41 -16.89
N ARG A 268 11.25 -12.83 -17.24
CA ARG A 268 9.93 -13.43 -16.98
C ARG A 268 9.74 -14.73 -17.73
N PHE A 269 10.11 -14.77 -19.02
CA PHE A 269 9.91 -15.94 -19.87
C PHE A 269 10.77 -17.14 -19.44
N PHE A 270 12.01 -16.88 -19.01
CA PHE A 270 12.93 -17.92 -18.52
C PHE A 270 12.93 -18.11 -17.00
N LYS A 271 12.06 -17.36 -16.29
CA LYS A 271 11.94 -17.36 -14.82
C LYS A 271 13.27 -17.05 -14.10
N LEU A 272 14.05 -16.12 -14.65
CA LEU A 272 15.37 -15.70 -14.13
C LEU A 272 15.25 -14.59 -13.05
N PRO A 273 16.33 -14.30 -12.32
CA PRO A 273 16.43 -13.15 -11.42
C PRO A 273 16.21 -11.80 -12.14
N GLU A 274 15.63 -10.82 -11.45
CA GLU A 274 15.28 -9.50 -12.05
C GLU A 274 16.49 -8.64 -12.45
N ASN A 275 17.66 -8.96 -11.92
CA ASN A 275 18.94 -8.31 -12.23
C ASN A 275 19.75 -9.07 -13.30
N GLU A 276 19.11 -9.93 -14.10
CA GLU A 276 19.77 -10.65 -15.20
C GLU A 276 19.46 -9.99 -16.55
N ASP A 277 20.46 -9.31 -17.12
CA ASP A 277 20.31 -8.58 -18.37
C ASP A 277 20.60 -9.45 -19.60
N LEU A 278 19.81 -9.23 -20.66
CA LEU A 278 20.00 -9.89 -21.94
C LEU A 278 21.16 -9.24 -22.70
N LEU A 279 22.15 -10.04 -23.08
CA LEU A 279 23.33 -9.58 -23.84
C LEU A 279 23.14 -9.75 -25.35
N GLN A 280 22.75 -10.94 -25.79
CA GLN A 280 22.62 -11.29 -27.21
C GLN A 280 21.52 -12.32 -27.45
N VAL A 281 20.93 -12.30 -28.65
CA VAL A 281 19.96 -13.31 -29.12
C VAL A 281 20.37 -13.81 -30.50
N HIS A 282 20.46 -15.12 -30.65
CA HIS A 282 20.88 -15.78 -31.89
C HIS A 282 19.84 -16.81 -32.33
N ALA A 283 19.36 -16.71 -33.57
CA ALA A 283 18.48 -17.73 -34.14
C ALA A 283 19.22 -19.06 -34.27
N CYS A 284 18.60 -20.16 -33.85
CA CYS A 284 19.29 -21.44 -33.70
C CYS A 284 18.41 -22.66 -34.03
N TRP A 285 19.08 -23.78 -34.30
CA TRP A 285 18.46 -25.10 -34.31
C TRP A 285 19.00 -25.95 -33.17
N ILE A 286 18.12 -26.43 -32.30
CA ILE A 286 18.48 -27.45 -31.31
C ILE A 286 18.57 -28.78 -32.02
N VAL A 287 19.78 -29.32 -32.13
CA VAL A 287 20.04 -30.60 -32.79
C VAL A 287 19.79 -31.73 -31.79
N ARG A 288 18.76 -32.53 -32.05
CA ARG A 288 18.50 -33.80 -31.34
C ARG A 288 18.79 -34.95 -32.30
N LYS A 289 19.20 -36.12 -31.80
CA LYS A 289 19.68 -37.29 -32.57
C LYS A 289 18.99 -37.59 -33.92
N LYS A 290 17.69 -37.30 -34.08
CA LYS A 290 16.94 -37.50 -35.33
C LYS A 290 16.22 -36.26 -35.89
N ASN A 291 16.10 -35.16 -35.13
CA ASN A 291 15.30 -33.98 -35.48
C ASN A 291 16.00 -32.67 -35.07
N ALA A 292 15.81 -31.60 -35.82
CA ALA A 292 16.21 -30.25 -35.45
C ALA A 292 14.98 -29.42 -35.08
N LEU A 293 15.01 -28.73 -33.93
CA LEU A 293 13.94 -27.81 -33.50
C LEU A 293 14.40 -26.38 -33.71
N LEU A 294 13.58 -25.58 -34.40
CA LEU A 294 13.85 -24.15 -34.59
C LEU A 294 13.61 -23.39 -33.28
N GLY A 295 14.52 -22.48 -32.95
CA GLY A 295 14.50 -21.71 -31.72
C GLY A 295 15.44 -20.52 -31.73
N ASP A 296 15.62 -19.93 -30.55
CA ASP A 296 16.54 -18.82 -30.31
C ASP A 296 17.40 -19.12 -29.07
N LEU A 297 18.68 -18.79 -29.14
CA LEU A 297 19.64 -18.82 -28.04
C LEU A 297 19.81 -17.40 -27.48
N TYR A 298 19.49 -17.22 -26.20
CA TYR A 298 19.63 -15.99 -25.44
C TYR A 298 20.84 -16.11 -24.52
N LEU A 299 21.73 -15.12 -24.57
CA LEU A 299 22.94 -15.09 -23.76
C LEU A 299 22.83 -13.98 -22.71
N SER A 300 23.15 -14.31 -21.46
CA SER A 300 23.22 -13.38 -20.33
C SER A 300 24.51 -13.62 -19.54
N ALA A 301 24.75 -12.81 -18.50
CA ALA A 301 25.99 -12.86 -17.74
C ALA A 301 26.13 -14.15 -16.92
N ASN A 302 25.02 -14.75 -16.49
CA ASN A 302 24.99 -15.93 -15.63
C ASN A 302 24.27 -17.13 -16.26
N PHE A 303 23.48 -16.93 -17.33
CA PHE A 303 22.69 -17.99 -17.94
C PHE A 303 22.77 -17.98 -19.47
N PHE A 304 22.78 -19.17 -20.07
CA PHE A 304 22.44 -19.37 -21.48
C PHE A 304 21.07 -20.00 -21.58
N CYS A 305 20.16 -19.36 -22.29
CA CYS A 305 18.76 -19.76 -22.33
C CYS A 305 18.35 -20.08 -23.75
N ILE A 306 17.65 -21.19 -23.95
CA ILE A 306 17.21 -21.64 -25.26
C ILE A 306 15.70 -21.68 -25.28
N LYS A 307 15.10 -21.01 -26.25
CA LYS A 307 13.67 -21.04 -26.54
C LYS A 307 13.44 -21.81 -27.82
N TYR A 308 12.49 -22.74 -27.84
CA TYR A 308 12.19 -23.52 -29.04
C TYR A 308 10.72 -23.90 -29.14
N LYS A 309 10.30 -24.30 -30.34
CA LYS A 309 8.95 -24.83 -30.60
C LYS A 309 9.03 -26.29 -30.99
N GLU A 310 8.12 -27.12 -30.45
CA GLU A 310 7.93 -28.49 -30.94
C GLU A 310 6.95 -28.50 -32.11
N SER A 311 7.14 -29.41 -33.08
CA SER A 311 6.29 -29.52 -34.27
C SER A 311 4.80 -29.63 -33.90
N PHE A 312 3.94 -28.90 -34.60
CA PHE A 312 2.48 -28.87 -34.40
C PHE A 312 1.98 -28.27 -33.07
N SER A 313 2.83 -27.53 -32.32
CA SER A 313 2.41 -26.77 -31.13
C SER A 313 2.70 -25.28 -31.26
N SER A 314 1.74 -24.43 -30.87
CA SER A 314 1.96 -22.99 -30.72
C SER A 314 2.72 -22.63 -29.44
N LYS A 315 2.79 -23.56 -28.47
CA LYS A 315 3.48 -23.36 -27.18
C LYS A 315 5.00 -23.35 -27.37
N LYS A 316 5.65 -22.43 -26.66
CA LYS A 316 7.10 -22.24 -26.65
C LYS A 316 7.68 -22.93 -25.42
N TYR A 317 8.81 -23.60 -25.59
CA TYR A 317 9.51 -24.38 -24.58
C TYR A 317 10.89 -23.80 -24.29
N THR A 318 11.43 -24.11 -23.12
CA THR A 318 12.66 -23.48 -22.63
C THR A 318 13.68 -24.48 -22.13
N THR A 319 14.94 -24.07 -22.13
CA THR A 319 16.04 -24.72 -21.41
C THR A 319 16.94 -23.62 -20.91
N VAL A 320 17.18 -23.57 -19.60
CA VAL A 320 18.04 -22.58 -18.96
C VAL A 320 19.31 -23.30 -18.51
N LEU A 321 20.46 -22.77 -18.89
CA LEU A 321 21.77 -23.34 -18.58
C LEU A 321 22.53 -22.32 -17.73
N PRO A 322 22.54 -22.47 -16.40
CA PRO A 322 23.42 -21.71 -15.54
C PRO A 322 24.87 -21.92 -15.98
N ILE A 323 25.62 -20.83 -16.16
CA ILE A 323 27.01 -20.90 -16.64
C ILE A 323 27.88 -21.72 -15.67
N ALA A 324 27.58 -21.67 -14.37
CA ALA A 324 28.21 -22.48 -13.34
C ALA A 324 28.09 -24.00 -13.57
N LYS A 325 27.12 -24.44 -14.36
CA LYS A 325 26.86 -25.85 -14.70
C LYS A 325 27.40 -26.24 -16.07
N ILE A 326 28.13 -25.35 -16.76
CA ILE A 326 28.74 -25.62 -18.06
C ILE A 326 30.19 -26.07 -17.83
N ALA A 327 30.49 -27.31 -18.24
CA ALA A 327 31.83 -27.87 -18.16
C ALA A 327 32.69 -27.46 -19.38
N SER A 328 32.11 -27.46 -20.58
CA SER A 328 32.82 -27.05 -21.80
C SER A 328 31.87 -26.62 -22.90
N ILE A 329 32.39 -25.81 -23.83
CA ILE A 329 31.69 -25.36 -25.04
C ILE A 329 32.63 -25.59 -26.21
N GLN A 330 32.21 -26.40 -27.17
CA GLN A 330 33.04 -26.76 -28.32
C GLN A 330 32.31 -26.44 -29.63
N LYS A 331 33.05 -25.89 -30.59
CA LYS A 331 32.57 -25.65 -31.94
C LYS A 331 32.83 -26.89 -32.80
N THR A 332 31.79 -27.49 -33.35
CA THR A 332 31.86 -28.66 -34.22
C THR A 332 31.22 -28.37 -35.59
N LYS A 333 31.79 -28.97 -36.64
CA LYS A 333 31.21 -28.91 -37.99
C LYS A 333 30.12 -29.99 -38.13
N PRO A 334 29.03 -29.72 -38.87
CA PRO A 334 27.97 -30.71 -39.05
C PRO A 334 28.50 -32.00 -39.70
N PHE A 335 28.07 -33.14 -39.18
CA PHE A 335 28.36 -34.46 -39.73
C PHE A 335 27.52 -34.68 -41.00
N LEU A 336 28.21 -34.86 -42.14
CA LEU A 336 27.71 -34.95 -43.53
C LEU A 336 27.11 -33.68 -44.15
N GLY A 337 27.88 -33.07 -45.07
CA GLY A 337 27.34 -32.25 -46.17
C GLY A 337 27.44 -30.74 -45.96
N PHE A 338 28.20 -30.10 -46.86
CA PHE A 338 28.40 -28.67 -47.07
C PHE A 338 27.33 -27.73 -46.49
N SER A 339 27.63 -27.10 -45.36
CA SER A 339 27.05 -25.80 -45.00
C SER A 339 28.18 -24.80 -44.88
N PHE A 340 28.26 -23.85 -45.80
CA PHE A 340 29.25 -22.77 -45.78
C PHE A 340 28.87 -21.63 -44.81
N ILE A 341 27.74 -21.73 -44.09
CA ILE A 341 27.12 -20.60 -43.39
C ILE A 341 26.79 -20.91 -41.91
N SER A 342 26.71 -22.18 -41.48
CA SER A 342 26.27 -22.55 -40.12
C SER A 342 27.17 -23.58 -39.43
N ASP A 343 27.57 -23.31 -38.18
CA ASP A 343 28.34 -24.23 -37.32
C ASP A 343 27.49 -24.72 -36.14
N THR A 344 27.91 -25.80 -35.46
CA THR A 344 27.25 -26.33 -34.27
C THR A 344 28.09 -26.05 -33.02
N LEU A 345 27.45 -25.56 -31.96
CA LEU A 345 28.01 -25.46 -30.62
C LEU A 345 27.52 -26.63 -29.77
N GLU A 346 28.45 -27.39 -29.21
CA GLU A 346 28.16 -28.43 -28.22
C GLU A 346 28.47 -27.89 -26.82
N ILE A 347 27.42 -27.73 -26.03
CA ILE A 347 27.51 -27.30 -24.63
C ILE A 347 27.44 -28.56 -23.78
N THR A 348 28.53 -28.89 -23.10
CA THR A 348 28.59 -30.01 -22.15
C THR A 348 28.42 -29.46 -20.75
N THR A 349 27.43 -29.97 -20.04
CA THR A 349 27.16 -29.63 -18.64
C THR A 349 28.05 -30.43 -17.69
N THR A 350 28.16 -29.98 -16.44
CA THR A 350 28.94 -30.67 -15.38
C THR A 350 28.42 -32.07 -15.05
N CYS A 351 27.14 -32.35 -15.32
CA CYS A 351 26.54 -33.68 -15.18
C CYS A 351 26.71 -34.57 -16.43
N GLY A 352 27.50 -34.14 -17.43
CA GLY A 352 27.80 -34.91 -18.63
C GLY A 352 26.73 -34.85 -19.73
N ARG A 353 25.67 -34.05 -19.55
CA ARG A 353 24.65 -33.83 -20.58
C ARG A 353 25.18 -32.87 -21.66
N VAL A 354 25.05 -33.28 -22.93
CA VAL A 354 25.47 -32.50 -24.10
C VAL A 354 24.25 -31.90 -24.80
N ILE A 355 24.30 -30.60 -25.06
CA ILE A 355 23.28 -29.83 -25.79
C ILE A 355 23.92 -29.24 -27.04
N SER A 356 23.45 -29.67 -28.21
CA SER A 356 23.96 -29.23 -29.51
C SER A 356 23.06 -28.15 -30.11
N VAL A 357 23.61 -26.97 -30.36
CA VAL A 357 22.90 -25.80 -30.90
C VAL A 357 23.58 -25.35 -32.20
N ARG A 358 22.87 -25.41 -33.32
CA ARG A 358 23.38 -24.95 -34.63
C ARG A 358 22.99 -23.51 -34.88
N LEU A 359 23.94 -22.67 -35.28
CA LEU A 359 23.80 -21.21 -35.37
C LEU A 359 24.36 -20.67 -36.70
N PHE A 360 23.78 -19.57 -37.18
CA PHE A 360 24.42 -18.66 -38.14
C PHE A 360 25.31 -17.66 -37.37
N HIS A 361 26.50 -17.33 -37.85
CA HIS A 361 27.46 -16.46 -37.14
C HIS A 361 27.89 -16.99 -35.75
N CYS A 362 28.18 -18.29 -35.70
CA CYS A 362 28.55 -19.04 -34.49
C CYS A 362 29.71 -18.42 -33.66
N ASP A 363 30.65 -17.74 -34.31
CA ASP A 363 31.84 -17.19 -33.65
C ASP A 363 31.52 -16.06 -32.65
N GLU A 364 30.53 -15.21 -32.95
CA GLU A 364 30.13 -14.13 -32.04
C GLU A 364 29.47 -14.68 -30.77
N ALA A 365 28.54 -15.62 -30.93
CA ALA A 365 27.90 -16.31 -29.82
C ALA A 365 28.94 -17.07 -28.97
N LEU A 366 29.87 -17.78 -29.62
CA LEU A 366 30.93 -18.53 -28.94
C LEU A 366 31.87 -17.61 -28.14
N GLN A 367 32.28 -16.48 -28.69
CA GLN A 367 33.12 -15.51 -27.98
C GLN A 367 32.44 -14.99 -26.72
N THR A 368 31.16 -14.59 -26.82
CA THR A 368 30.38 -14.14 -25.66
C THR A 368 30.26 -15.26 -24.63
N MET A 369 29.92 -16.48 -25.05
CA MET A 369 29.77 -17.60 -24.12
C MET A 369 31.09 -17.94 -23.42
N LEU A 370 32.21 -18.01 -24.14
CA LEU A 370 33.52 -18.29 -23.56
C LEU A 370 33.97 -17.19 -22.60
N LYS A 371 33.74 -15.91 -22.92
CA LYS A 371 34.07 -14.76 -22.07
C LYS A 371 33.45 -14.91 -20.67
N TYR A 372 32.15 -15.17 -20.61
CA TYR A 372 31.44 -15.28 -19.33
C TYR A 372 31.70 -16.62 -18.63
N SER A 373 31.87 -17.72 -19.36
CA SER A 373 32.30 -19.00 -18.77
C SER A 373 33.68 -18.92 -18.13
N GLN A 374 34.66 -18.27 -18.78
CA GLN A 374 36.01 -18.10 -18.22
C GLN A 374 36.02 -17.18 -16.99
N HIS A 375 35.28 -16.07 -17.05
CA HIS A 375 35.19 -15.14 -15.92
C HIS A 375 34.66 -15.82 -14.64
N HIS A 376 33.67 -16.70 -14.80
CA HIS A 376 33.12 -17.50 -13.71
C HIS A 376 34.15 -18.48 -13.11
N ILE A 377 34.96 -19.15 -13.95
CA ILE A 377 36.03 -20.06 -13.49
C ILE A 377 37.09 -19.31 -12.67
N SER A 378 37.50 -18.11 -13.11
CA SER A 378 38.46 -17.28 -12.37
C SER A 378 37.93 -16.80 -11.01
N ASN A 379 36.65 -16.43 -10.90
CA ASN A 379 36.06 -16.01 -9.62
C ASN A 379 35.96 -17.18 -8.61
N ASN A 380 35.61 -18.39 -9.07
CA ASN A 380 35.59 -19.56 -8.19
C ASN A 380 36.97 -19.95 -7.66
N ASN A 381 38.04 -19.79 -8.46
CA ASN A 381 39.41 -20.07 -8.01
C ASN A 381 39.92 -19.04 -6.99
N ASN A 382 39.54 -17.76 -7.11
CA ASN A 382 39.89 -16.72 -6.13
C ASN A 382 39.18 -16.91 -4.78
N PHE A 383 37.94 -17.41 -4.78
CA PHE A 383 37.23 -17.74 -3.52
C PHE A 383 37.86 -18.90 -2.76
N ASN A 384 38.47 -19.87 -3.45
CA ASN A 384 39.14 -21.00 -2.80
C ASN A 384 40.52 -20.65 -2.21
N ASN A 385 41.20 -19.60 -2.69
CA ASN A 385 42.54 -19.24 -2.20
C ASN A 385 42.54 -18.32 -0.97
N ASN A 386 41.43 -17.66 -0.63
CA ASN A 386 41.37 -16.68 0.48
C ASN A 386 40.79 -17.23 1.81
N ASN A 387 40.48 -18.52 1.91
CA ASN A 387 39.97 -19.13 3.14
C ASN A 387 40.89 -20.22 3.70
N ILE A 388 42.10 -19.83 4.10
CA ILE A 388 42.88 -20.54 5.12
C ILE A 388 42.96 -19.62 6.34
N ASN A 389 41.96 -19.70 7.23
CA ASN A 389 42.10 -19.63 8.69
C ASN A 389 40.72 -19.55 9.40
N ASN A 390 40.45 -20.58 10.20
CA ASN A 390 39.56 -20.66 11.38
C ASN A 390 38.08 -20.23 11.27
N SER A 391 37.19 -21.19 10.95
CA SER A 391 35.83 -21.36 11.50
C SER A 391 35.33 -22.78 11.20
N PRO A 392 34.43 -23.40 12.02
CA PRO A 392 33.97 -24.78 11.79
C PRO A 392 33.24 -24.87 10.45
N SER A 393 33.64 -25.85 9.65
CA SER A 393 33.28 -26.02 8.26
C SER A 393 31.81 -26.42 8.04
N HIS A 394 30.94 -25.46 7.75
CA HIS A 394 29.87 -25.71 6.78
C HIS A 394 30.46 -25.53 5.38
N GLN A 395 31.03 -26.61 4.84
CA GLN A 395 31.44 -26.66 3.44
C GLN A 395 30.23 -26.28 2.57
N ARG A 396 30.34 -25.19 1.80
CA ARG A 396 29.34 -24.77 0.80
C ARG A 396 29.29 -25.81 -0.33
N GLN A 397 28.60 -26.92 -0.13
CA GLN A 397 28.39 -27.93 -1.16
C GLN A 397 27.48 -27.39 -2.27
N ALA A 398 27.72 -27.81 -3.51
CA ALA A 398 26.85 -27.47 -4.63
C ALA A 398 25.46 -28.08 -4.42
N LEU A 399 24.41 -27.38 -4.88
CA LEU A 399 23.04 -27.89 -4.86
C LEU A 399 22.99 -29.31 -5.41
N GLN A 400 22.66 -30.26 -4.53
CA GLN A 400 22.13 -31.55 -4.91
C GLN A 400 20.62 -31.37 -4.89
N ILE A 401 20.06 -31.08 -6.05
CA ILE A 401 18.63 -30.83 -6.16
C ILE A 401 17.82 -32.06 -5.72
N GLU A 402 18.42 -33.26 -5.77
CA GLU A 402 17.84 -34.50 -5.26
C GLU A 402 17.70 -34.52 -3.71
N SER A 403 18.38 -33.64 -2.97
CA SER A 403 18.36 -33.60 -1.50
C SER A 403 17.44 -32.52 -0.90
N ILE A 404 16.75 -31.75 -1.75
CA ILE A 404 15.81 -30.70 -1.33
C ILE A 404 14.60 -31.30 -0.61
N GLY A 405 14.17 -32.50 -1.00
CA GLY A 405 12.97 -33.16 -0.50
C GLY A 405 13.13 -33.70 0.92
N VAL A 406 12.21 -33.35 1.82
CA VAL A 406 12.22 -33.76 3.24
C VAL A 406 11.09 -34.72 3.62
N GLY A 407 10.12 -34.94 2.73
CA GLY A 407 9.10 -35.98 2.87
C GLY A 407 8.21 -35.88 4.12
N TRP A 408 8.16 -34.73 4.81
CA TRP A 408 7.40 -34.56 6.06
C TRP A 408 5.91 -34.82 5.90
N PHE A 409 5.37 -34.53 4.72
CA PHE A 409 3.96 -34.76 4.40
C PHE A 409 3.51 -36.22 4.59
N ALA A 410 4.41 -37.19 4.37
CA ALA A 410 4.09 -38.61 4.55
C ALA A 410 3.73 -38.96 6.01
N GLN A 411 3.95 -38.04 6.95
CA GLN A 411 3.63 -38.17 8.37
C GLN A 411 2.20 -37.70 8.70
N GLU A 412 1.43 -37.17 7.74
CA GLU A 412 0.09 -36.64 8.00
C GLU A 412 -0.90 -37.75 8.46
N PRO A 413 -1.61 -37.56 9.59
CA PRO A 413 -2.57 -38.52 10.09
C PRO A 413 -3.75 -38.73 9.11
N GLY A 414 -4.04 -39.98 8.77
CA GLY A 414 -5.18 -40.33 7.90
C GLY A 414 -4.88 -40.24 6.40
N LEU A 415 -3.63 -39.99 6.00
CA LEU A 415 -3.21 -39.98 4.61
C LEU A 415 -3.36 -41.38 3.99
N LYS A 416 -4.11 -41.47 2.89
CA LYS A 416 -4.10 -42.67 2.04
C LYS A 416 -2.85 -42.64 1.17
N HIS A 417 -1.95 -43.59 1.37
CA HIS A 417 -0.82 -43.76 0.47
C HIS A 417 -1.31 -44.07 -0.95
N GLU A 418 -0.68 -43.44 -1.93
CA GLU A 418 -0.90 -43.77 -3.32
C GLU A 418 -0.55 -45.25 -3.56
N ASP A 419 -1.31 -45.92 -4.42
CA ASP A 419 -1.07 -47.32 -4.75
C ASP A 419 0.40 -47.52 -5.18
N PRO A 420 1.15 -48.45 -4.55
CA PRO A 420 2.56 -48.69 -4.86
C PRO A 420 2.84 -48.94 -6.35
N GLU A 421 1.91 -49.58 -7.09
CA GLU A 421 2.06 -49.81 -8.53
C GLU A 421 1.90 -48.49 -9.31
N ILE A 422 0.92 -47.67 -8.96
CA ILE A 422 0.71 -46.34 -9.57
C ILE A 422 1.90 -45.42 -9.30
N LEU A 423 2.42 -45.43 -8.07
CA LEU A 423 3.60 -44.66 -7.69
C LEU A 423 4.84 -45.10 -8.47
N LYS A 424 5.06 -46.41 -8.60
CA LYS A 424 6.18 -46.98 -9.38
C LYS A 424 6.11 -46.57 -10.84
N ASP A 425 4.93 -46.61 -11.44
CA ASP A 425 4.69 -46.18 -12.83
C ASP A 425 4.91 -44.67 -13.02
N LYS A 426 4.46 -43.84 -12.07
CA LYS A 426 4.72 -42.40 -12.07
C LYS A 426 6.22 -42.11 -11.98
N VAL A 427 6.91 -42.71 -11.00
CA VAL A 427 8.36 -42.54 -10.82
C VAL A 427 9.14 -43.01 -12.05
N TYR A 428 8.76 -44.13 -12.67
CA TYR A 428 9.36 -44.57 -13.93
C TYR A 428 9.20 -43.54 -15.06
N ALA A 429 8.01 -42.95 -15.19
CA ALA A 429 7.74 -41.93 -16.20
C ALA A 429 8.57 -40.65 -15.98
N TRP A 430 8.78 -40.25 -14.71
CA TRP A 430 9.65 -39.14 -14.32
C TRP A 430 11.13 -39.43 -14.57
N ASN A 431 11.64 -40.60 -14.16
CA ASN A 431 13.03 -41.00 -14.41
C ASN A 431 13.35 -41.05 -15.91
N LYS A 432 12.41 -41.57 -16.72
CA LYS A 432 12.53 -41.56 -18.18
C LYS A 432 12.59 -40.14 -18.76
N TYR A 433 11.91 -39.19 -18.13
CA TYR A 433 11.98 -37.78 -18.51
C TYR A 433 13.36 -37.21 -18.19
N PHE A 434 13.83 -37.40 -16.96
CA PHE A 434 15.13 -36.95 -16.45
C PHE A 434 16.29 -37.43 -17.31
N THR A 435 16.35 -38.73 -17.67
CA THR A 435 17.42 -39.27 -18.53
C THR A 435 17.57 -38.53 -19.87
N LYS A 436 16.46 -37.98 -20.40
CA LYS A 436 16.45 -37.30 -21.70
C LYS A 436 16.55 -35.79 -21.60
N HIS A 437 16.02 -35.21 -20.53
CA HIS A 437 15.77 -33.78 -20.42
C HIS A 437 16.50 -33.11 -19.25
N GLY A 438 17.33 -33.85 -18.51
CA GLY A 438 18.03 -33.40 -17.30
C GLY A 438 17.15 -33.53 -16.05
N GLU A 439 17.79 -33.66 -14.89
CA GLU A 439 17.16 -33.68 -13.56
C GLU A 439 17.67 -32.57 -12.64
N ASP A 440 18.64 -31.78 -13.09
CA ASP A 440 19.20 -30.66 -12.33
C ASP A 440 18.61 -29.30 -12.77
N THR A 441 19.26 -28.20 -12.41
CA THR A 441 18.87 -26.85 -12.85
C THR A 441 18.94 -26.66 -14.36
N THR A 442 19.57 -27.57 -15.10
CA THR A 442 19.62 -27.55 -16.57
C THR A 442 18.42 -28.24 -17.22
N MET A 443 17.46 -28.74 -16.43
CA MET A 443 16.29 -29.46 -16.95
C MET A 443 15.55 -28.64 -18.02
N SER A 444 15.10 -29.31 -19.07
CA SER A 444 14.31 -28.65 -20.13
C SER A 444 12.82 -28.64 -19.76
N VAL A 445 12.14 -27.52 -20.00
CA VAL A 445 10.67 -27.46 -19.97
C VAL A 445 10.14 -27.95 -21.31
N THR A 446 9.21 -28.90 -21.31
CA THR A 446 8.61 -29.48 -22.53
C THR A 446 7.12 -29.75 -22.35
N ASN A 447 6.41 -30.07 -23.44
CA ASN A 447 5.01 -30.50 -23.36
C ASN A 447 4.85 -31.77 -22.49
N ARG A 448 5.86 -32.65 -22.56
CA ARG A 448 5.90 -33.89 -21.77
C ARG A 448 5.98 -33.57 -20.28
N LEU A 449 6.75 -32.56 -19.87
CA LEU A 449 6.80 -32.10 -18.47
C LEU A 449 5.44 -31.59 -18.01
N THR A 450 4.77 -30.77 -18.82
CA THR A 450 3.41 -30.28 -18.50
C THR A 450 2.43 -31.43 -18.26
N LYS A 451 2.46 -32.45 -19.12
CA LYS A 451 1.61 -33.65 -18.97
C LYS A 451 1.97 -34.48 -17.73
N LEU A 452 3.24 -34.53 -17.34
CA LEU A 452 3.68 -35.23 -16.13
C LEU A 452 3.21 -34.49 -14.87
N ILE A 453 3.35 -33.17 -14.84
CA ILE A 453 2.92 -32.32 -13.72
C ILE A 453 1.40 -32.39 -13.53
N ARG A 454 0.62 -32.28 -14.61
CA ARG A 454 -0.84 -32.43 -14.55
C ARG A 454 -1.32 -33.82 -14.16
N ARG A 455 -0.49 -34.87 -14.31
CA ARG A 455 -0.78 -36.23 -13.79
C ARG A 455 -0.41 -36.38 -12.31
N GLY A 456 0.28 -35.39 -11.75
CA GLY A 456 0.73 -35.34 -10.37
C GLY A 456 2.20 -35.63 -10.20
N ILE A 457 2.86 -34.75 -9.46
CA ILE A 457 4.25 -34.94 -9.08
C ILE A 457 4.28 -35.91 -7.87
N PRO A 458 5.08 -36.99 -7.91
CA PRO A 458 5.31 -37.84 -6.74
C PRO A 458 5.87 -37.03 -5.57
N ASP A 459 5.40 -37.29 -4.35
CA ASP A 459 5.77 -36.56 -3.14
C ASP A 459 7.29 -36.34 -2.97
N PRO A 460 8.17 -37.34 -3.20
CA PRO A 460 9.62 -37.14 -3.06
C PRO A 460 10.21 -36.18 -4.09
N LEU A 461 9.54 -35.98 -5.22
CA LEU A 461 9.99 -35.11 -6.31
C LEU A 461 9.41 -33.70 -6.20
N ARG A 462 8.36 -33.45 -5.40
CA ARG A 462 7.70 -32.14 -5.33
C ARG A 462 8.63 -31.01 -4.98
N GLY A 463 9.44 -31.16 -3.93
CA GLY A 463 10.40 -30.13 -3.50
C GLY A 463 11.33 -29.70 -4.64
N HIS A 464 11.88 -30.68 -5.34
CA HIS A 464 12.71 -30.48 -6.53
C HIS A 464 11.95 -29.78 -7.67
N ILE A 465 10.81 -30.32 -8.09
CA ILE A 465 10.08 -29.84 -9.26
C ILE A 465 9.45 -28.46 -9.00
N TRP A 466 8.98 -28.17 -7.79
CA TRP A 466 8.47 -26.86 -7.40
C TRP A 466 9.57 -25.80 -7.42
N ALA A 467 10.76 -26.10 -6.88
CA ALA A 467 11.90 -25.20 -6.93
C ALA A 467 12.34 -24.90 -8.37
N PHE A 468 12.34 -25.92 -9.25
CA PHE A 468 12.65 -25.74 -10.66
C PHE A 468 11.56 -24.96 -11.40
N CYS A 469 10.31 -25.37 -11.30
CA CYS A 469 9.21 -24.79 -12.07
C CYS A 469 8.96 -23.33 -11.69
N SER A 470 9.13 -22.96 -10.42
CA SER A 470 9.01 -21.56 -9.96
C SER A 470 10.15 -20.66 -10.45
N GLY A 471 11.30 -21.23 -10.85
CA GLY A 471 12.56 -20.53 -11.09
C GLY A 471 13.35 -20.23 -9.81
N ALA A 472 12.88 -20.69 -8.64
CA ALA A 472 13.55 -20.48 -7.36
C ALA A 472 14.98 -21.03 -7.32
N CYS A 473 15.23 -22.16 -7.99
CA CYS A 473 16.56 -22.74 -8.07
C CYS A 473 17.60 -21.81 -8.73
N PHE A 474 17.19 -20.95 -9.68
CA PHE A 474 18.09 -20.00 -10.34
C PHE A 474 18.47 -18.83 -9.44
N MET A 475 17.56 -18.40 -8.56
CA MET A 475 17.86 -17.37 -7.54
C MET A 475 18.81 -17.93 -6.49
N TRP A 476 18.53 -19.14 -6.01
CA TRP A 476 19.39 -19.82 -5.04
C TRP A 476 20.80 -20.07 -5.58
N GLU A 477 20.93 -20.51 -6.84
CA GLU A 477 22.25 -20.72 -7.45
C GLU A 477 23.05 -19.41 -7.59
N LYS A 478 22.38 -18.29 -7.87
CA LYS A 478 23.00 -16.97 -7.99
C LYS A 478 23.39 -16.39 -6.62
N GLU A 479 22.53 -16.54 -5.62
CA GLU A 479 22.64 -15.88 -4.30
C GLU A 479 22.86 -16.90 -3.16
N ARG A 480 23.85 -17.79 -3.32
CA ARG A 480 24.15 -18.84 -2.33
C ARG A 480 24.47 -18.25 -0.94
N GLY A 481 23.71 -18.67 0.07
CA GLY A 481 23.91 -18.27 1.45
C GLY A 481 23.11 -17.02 1.87
N TYR A 482 22.38 -16.39 0.95
CA TYR A 482 21.57 -15.19 1.24
C TYR A 482 20.53 -15.42 2.33
N TYR A 483 19.83 -16.56 2.32
CA TYR A 483 18.81 -16.89 3.33
C TYR A 483 19.39 -16.94 4.76
N HIS A 484 20.56 -17.57 4.92
CA HIS A 484 21.21 -17.62 6.22
C HIS A 484 21.78 -16.27 6.64
N GLN A 485 22.29 -15.49 5.69
CA GLN A 485 22.79 -14.14 5.93
C GLN A 485 21.69 -13.22 6.44
N ILE A 486 20.54 -13.14 5.76
CA ILE A 486 19.46 -12.22 6.16
C ILE A 486 18.87 -12.57 7.54
N LEU A 487 18.79 -13.86 7.88
CA LEU A 487 18.38 -14.30 9.21
C LEU A 487 19.41 -13.95 10.29
N HIS A 488 20.70 -14.10 9.98
CA HIS A 488 21.77 -13.76 10.92
C HIS A 488 21.82 -12.24 11.18
N GLU A 489 21.72 -11.43 10.13
CA GLU A 489 21.73 -9.96 10.21
C GLU A 489 20.53 -9.39 10.98
N ASN A 490 19.40 -10.11 11.03
CA ASN A 490 18.16 -9.64 11.64
C ASN A 490 17.70 -10.47 12.86
N LYS A 491 18.58 -11.28 13.45
CA LYS A 491 18.23 -12.20 14.54
C LYS A 491 17.62 -11.51 15.77
N ASP A 492 18.10 -10.31 16.09
CA ASP A 492 17.69 -9.54 17.28
C ASP A 492 16.75 -8.36 16.93
N ASN A 493 16.34 -8.24 15.66
CA ASN A 493 15.49 -7.16 15.18
C ASN A 493 14.01 -7.58 15.19
N THR A 494 13.12 -6.63 15.51
CA THR A 494 11.66 -6.83 15.48
C THR A 494 11.00 -5.84 14.54
N SER A 495 9.90 -6.27 13.91
CA SER A 495 9.05 -5.47 13.03
C SER A 495 7.57 -5.83 13.22
N THR A 496 6.66 -4.98 12.74
CA THR A 496 5.21 -5.28 12.74
C THR A 496 4.92 -6.63 12.09
N ALA A 497 5.62 -6.95 11.00
CA ALA A 497 5.51 -8.25 10.33
C ALA A 497 5.90 -9.41 11.26
N THR A 498 6.98 -9.30 12.03
CA THR A 498 7.39 -10.36 12.98
C THR A 498 6.35 -10.59 14.09
N GLU A 499 5.68 -9.54 14.58
CA GLU A 499 4.60 -9.66 15.57
C GLU A 499 3.35 -10.33 14.99
N GLU A 500 3.01 -10.02 13.74
CA GLU A 500 1.87 -10.62 13.04
C GLU A 500 2.11 -12.09 12.69
N ILE A 501 3.34 -12.44 12.30
CA ILE A 501 3.77 -13.82 12.08
C ILE A 501 3.51 -14.65 13.35
N GLU A 502 3.90 -14.16 14.54
CA GLU A 502 3.70 -14.90 15.80
C GLU A 502 2.22 -15.23 16.10
N LYS A 503 1.28 -14.38 15.68
CA LYS A 503 -0.17 -14.62 15.85
C LYS A 503 -0.68 -15.79 15.00
N ASP A 504 -0.01 -16.06 13.88
CA ASP A 504 -0.48 -17.00 12.86
C ASP A 504 0.25 -18.34 12.89
N ILE A 505 1.54 -18.37 13.20
CA ILE A 505 2.35 -19.60 13.12
C ILE A 505 1.79 -20.75 13.96
N ARG A 506 1.29 -20.49 15.19
CA ARG A 506 0.80 -21.55 16.10
C ARG A 506 -0.53 -22.15 15.66
N ARG A 507 -1.32 -21.42 14.86
CA ARG A 507 -2.59 -21.89 14.28
C ARG A 507 -2.44 -22.47 12.86
N THR A 508 -1.26 -22.34 12.25
CA THR A 508 -1.01 -22.78 10.87
C THR A 508 -0.73 -24.28 10.83
N PHE A 509 -1.55 -25.04 10.08
CA PHE A 509 -1.46 -26.51 9.99
C PHE A 509 -1.35 -27.21 11.36
N SER A 510 -2.07 -26.72 12.38
CA SER A 510 -1.96 -27.19 13.78
C SER A 510 -2.24 -28.69 13.99
N TYR A 511 -2.86 -29.36 13.01
CA TYR A 511 -3.11 -30.80 13.03
C TYR A 511 -1.93 -31.63 12.52
N HIS A 512 -1.05 -31.07 11.69
CA HIS A 512 0.06 -31.75 11.04
C HIS A 512 1.23 -31.98 12.02
N PRO A 513 1.81 -33.19 12.13
CA PRO A 513 2.83 -33.51 13.14
C PRO A 513 4.06 -32.61 13.09
N TYR A 514 4.55 -32.27 11.89
CA TYR A 514 5.68 -31.36 11.72
C TYR A 514 5.41 -29.97 12.31
N PHE A 515 4.22 -29.40 12.13
CA PHE A 515 3.87 -28.07 12.65
C PHE A 515 3.37 -28.09 14.10
N LYS A 516 3.32 -29.26 14.73
CA LYS A 516 3.17 -29.41 16.19
C LYS A 516 4.51 -29.39 16.92
N SER A 517 5.61 -29.75 16.24
CA SER A 517 6.93 -29.68 16.85
C SER A 517 7.45 -28.25 16.85
N GLU A 518 8.27 -27.91 17.86
CA GLU A 518 8.96 -26.62 17.88
C GLU A 518 9.84 -26.45 16.64
N ASP A 519 10.41 -27.53 16.10
CA ASP A 519 11.22 -27.46 14.88
C ASP A 519 10.42 -26.93 13.70
N GLY A 520 9.23 -27.47 13.40
CA GLY A 520 8.44 -27.02 12.24
C GLY A 520 7.86 -25.62 12.42
N ILE A 521 7.47 -25.24 13.64
CA ILE A 521 7.03 -23.87 13.96
C ILE A 521 8.19 -22.89 13.76
N ASN A 522 9.38 -23.25 14.24
CA ASN A 522 10.59 -22.43 14.08
C ASN A 522 11.03 -22.31 12.62
N SER A 523 10.90 -23.37 11.82
CA SER A 523 11.15 -23.33 10.38
C SER A 523 10.20 -22.36 9.66
N LEU A 524 8.90 -22.43 9.97
CA LEU A 524 7.90 -21.52 9.40
C LEU A 524 8.17 -20.06 9.79
N ARG A 525 8.49 -19.82 11.06
CA ARG A 525 8.89 -18.50 11.58
C ARG A 525 10.09 -17.96 10.81
N ARG A 526 11.17 -18.74 10.66
CA ARG A 526 12.39 -18.30 9.96
C ARG A 526 12.11 -17.97 8.49
N VAL A 527 11.38 -18.82 7.77
CA VAL A 527 11.05 -18.57 6.35
C VAL A 527 10.23 -17.29 6.17
N LEU A 528 9.18 -17.10 6.96
CA LEU A 528 8.33 -15.90 6.88
C LEU A 528 9.08 -14.63 7.32
N THR A 529 9.91 -14.74 8.35
CA THR A 529 10.74 -13.62 8.84
C THR A 529 11.80 -13.23 7.83
N ALA A 530 12.51 -14.20 7.24
CA ALA A 530 13.47 -13.92 6.18
C ALA A 530 12.80 -13.22 4.99
N TYR A 531 11.58 -13.63 4.62
CA TYR A 531 10.85 -12.99 3.54
C TYR A 531 10.42 -11.56 3.89
N SER A 532 9.90 -11.32 5.09
CA SER A 532 9.47 -9.99 5.50
C SER A 532 10.62 -8.98 5.52
N TRP A 533 11.83 -9.41 5.86
CA TRP A 533 13.04 -8.59 5.78
C TRP A 533 13.56 -8.43 4.35
N ARG A 534 13.41 -9.45 3.49
CA ARG A 534 13.77 -9.34 2.06
C ARG A 534 12.92 -8.31 1.35
N ASN A 535 11.62 -8.28 1.64
CA ASN A 535 10.68 -7.36 1.00
C ASN A 535 9.82 -6.65 2.05
N PRO A 536 10.35 -5.59 2.70
CA PRO A 536 9.64 -4.85 3.75
C PRO A 536 8.35 -4.18 3.25
N THR A 537 8.27 -3.87 1.94
CA THR A 537 7.08 -3.29 1.30
C THR A 537 5.87 -4.23 1.37
N ILE A 538 6.10 -5.54 1.24
CA ILE A 538 5.07 -6.56 1.49
C ILE A 538 5.02 -6.89 2.98
N GLY A 539 6.18 -7.03 3.63
CA GLY A 539 6.29 -7.44 5.02
C GLY A 539 5.69 -8.83 5.23
N TYR A 540 4.59 -8.88 5.99
CA TYR A 540 3.78 -10.08 6.18
C TYR A 540 2.30 -9.76 5.94
N CYS A 541 1.63 -10.64 5.20
CA CYS A 541 0.19 -10.59 4.97
C CYS A 541 -0.40 -11.93 5.39
N GLN A 542 -1.52 -11.89 6.11
CA GLN A 542 -2.27 -13.09 6.47
C GLN A 542 -2.58 -13.90 5.18
N SER A 543 -2.42 -15.24 5.26
CA SER A 543 -2.41 -16.22 4.15
C SER A 543 -1.01 -16.60 3.66
N MET A 544 0.02 -15.77 3.84
CA MET A 544 1.40 -16.15 3.48
C MET A 544 1.92 -17.34 4.30
N ASN A 545 1.51 -17.43 5.56
CA ASN A 545 1.78 -18.58 6.45
C ASN A 545 1.32 -19.91 5.86
N VAL A 546 0.17 -19.93 5.17
CA VAL A 546 -0.35 -21.13 4.52
C VAL A 546 0.50 -21.51 3.32
N VAL A 547 0.88 -20.53 2.50
CA VAL A 547 1.74 -20.73 1.32
C VAL A 547 3.14 -21.21 1.72
N ALA A 548 3.76 -20.59 2.73
CA ALA A 548 5.06 -21.02 3.24
C ALA A 548 4.99 -22.41 3.89
N GLY A 549 3.92 -22.68 4.65
CA GLY A 549 3.74 -23.96 5.32
C GLY A 549 3.62 -25.14 4.37
N ILE A 550 2.87 -25.01 3.26
CA ILE A 550 2.79 -26.11 2.27
C ILE A 550 4.15 -26.37 1.58
N MET A 551 4.98 -25.34 1.37
CA MET A 551 6.33 -25.55 0.82
C MET A 551 7.20 -26.35 1.80
N LEU A 552 7.20 -25.96 3.08
CA LEU A 552 7.98 -26.62 4.14
C LEU A 552 7.63 -28.10 4.35
N MET A 553 6.44 -28.55 3.93
CA MET A 553 6.09 -29.98 3.96
C MET A 553 6.88 -30.84 2.96
N TYR A 554 7.36 -30.23 1.86
CA TYR A 554 8.01 -30.94 0.75
C TYR A 554 9.45 -30.51 0.48
N MET A 555 9.92 -29.40 1.07
CA MET A 555 11.28 -28.92 0.87
C MET A 555 11.92 -28.32 2.12
N GLN A 556 13.25 -28.23 2.13
CA GLN A 556 14.01 -27.53 3.17
C GLN A 556 13.73 -26.02 3.20
N GLU A 557 14.06 -25.37 4.31
CA GLU A 557 13.75 -23.96 4.57
C GLU A 557 14.22 -22.99 3.49
N GLU A 558 15.49 -23.05 3.07
CA GLU A 558 16.03 -22.13 2.07
C GLU A 558 15.32 -22.28 0.72
N ALA A 559 14.99 -23.52 0.33
CA ALA A 559 14.20 -23.77 -0.87
C ALA A 559 12.77 -23.22 -0.73
N ALA A 560 12.13 -23.42 0.42
CA ALA A 560 10.78 -22.90 0.71
C ALA A 560 10.76 -21.37 0.66
N PHE A 561 11.79 -20.72 1.21
CA PHE A 561 11.98 -19.27 1.14
C PHE A 561 12.06 -18.78 -0.30
N TRP A 562 12.88 -19.38 -1.14
CA TRP A 562 13.00 -18.94 -2.53
C TRP A 562 11.74 -19.18 -3.36
N VAL A 563 11.03 -20.28 -3.12
CA VAL A 563 9.73 -20.52 -3.77
C VAL A 563 8.71 -19.48 -3.30
N LEU A 564 8.65 -19.16 -2.00
CA LEU A 564 7.79 -18.10 -1.45
C LEU A 564 8.08 -16.75 -2.12
N CYS A 565 9.37 -16.40 -2.30
CA CYS A 565 9.77 -15.19 -3.01
C CYS A 565 9.17 -15.14 -4.43
N ARG A 566 9.28 -16.25 -5.19
CA ARG A 566 8.67 -16.32 -6.53
C ARG A 566 7.15 -16.17 -6.49
N VAL A 567 6.48 -16.81 -5.53
CA VAL A 567 5.02 -16.73 -5.41
C VAL A 567 4.58 -15.29 -5.15
N CYS A 568 5.17 -14.61 -4.17
CA CYS A 568 4.74 -13.28 -3.78
C CYS A 568 5.23 -12.17 -4.74
N GLU A 569 6.44 -12.26 -5.28
CA GLU A 569 7.05 -11.20 -6.10
C GLU A 569 6.69 -11.33 -7.59
N VAL A 570 6.47 -12.56 -8.07
CA VAL A 570 6.32 -12.84 -9.51
C VAL A 570 4.96 -13.40 -9.88
N PHE A 571 4.49 -14.46 -9.22
CA PHE A 571 3.23 -15.09 -9.61
C PHE A 571 2.02 -14.28 -9.13
N LEU A 572 2.01 -13.87 -7.86
CA LEU A 572 0.94 -13.10 -7.21
C LEU A 572 1.41 -11.67 -6.91
N LYS A 573 1.98 -11.03 -7.94
CA LYS A 573 2.46 -9.66 -7.84
C LYS A 573 1.32 -8.72 -7.38
N ASP A 574 1.60 -7.88 -6.38
CA ASP A 574 0.67 -6.93 -5.78
C ASP A 574 -0.55 -7.55 -5.06
N TYR A 575 -0.50 -8.85 -4.70
CA TYR A 575 -1.56 -9.50 -3.91
C TYR A 575 -1.44 -9.24 -2.41
N TYR A 576 -0.22 -9.33 -1.87
CA TYR A 576 0.06 -9.30 -0.44
C TYR A 576 0.44 -7.91 0.09
N VAL A 577 0.45 -6.89 -0.77
CA VAL A 577 0.64 -5.49 -0.38
C VAL A 577 -0.65 -4.92 0.22
N THR A 578 -0.57 -3.90 1.07
CA THR A 578 -1.74 -3.32 1.77
C THR A 578 -2.90 -2.92 0.84
N ALA A 579 -2.59 -2.40 -0.35
CA ALA A 579 -3.62 -1.99 -1.32
C ALA A 579 -4.24 -3.18 -2.09
N MET A 580 -3.64 -4.37 -2.04
CA MET A 580 -4.08 -5.61 -2.69
C MET A 580 -4.50 -5.46 -4.16
N ILE A 581 -3.93 -4.51 -4.90
CA ILE A 581 -4.38 -4.11 -6.24
C ILE A 581 -4.37 -5.30 -7.20
N GLY A 582 -3.33 -6.13 -7.15
CA GLY A 582 -3.23 -7.34 -7.97
C GLY A 582 -4.37 -8.31 -7.69
N SER A 583 -4.67 -8.53 -6.41
CA SER A 583 -5.77 -9.41 -5.99
C SER A 583 -7.13 -8.86 -6.42
N ILE A 584 -7.40 -7.56 -6.21
CA ILE A 584 -8.67 -6.91 -6.60
C ILE A 584 -8.91 -7.03 -8.11
N ILE A 585 -7.89 -6.78 -8.93
CA ILE A 585 -7.98 -6.93 -10.39
C ILE A 585 -8.34 -8.36 -10.75
N ASP A 586 -7.64 -9.34 -10.18
CA ASP A 586 -7.88 -10.74 -10.48
C ASP A 586 -9.24 -11.24 -9.95
N GLN A 587 -9.76 -10.69 -8.85
CA GLN A 587 -11.15 -10.95 -8.42
C GLN A 587 -12.17 -10.46 -9.45
N LYS A 588 -11.94 -9.30 -10.08
CA LYS A 588 -12.82 -8.75 -11.13
C LYS A 588 -12.75 -9.57 -12.41
N ILE A 589 -11.56 -10.03 -12.78
CA ILE A 589 -11.35 -10.93 -13.91
C ILE A 589 -12.06 -12.25 -13.66
N PHE A 590 -11.93 -12.83 -12.46
CA PHE A 590 -12.61 -14.06 -12.12
C PHE A 590 -14.13 -13.93 -12.19
N ALA A 591 -14.70 -12.85 -11.64
CA ALA A 591 -16.13 -12.57 -11.76
C ALA A 591 -16.58 -12.46 -13.23
N HIS A 592 -15.77 -11.84 -14.10
CA HIS A 592 -16.03 -11.78 -15.53
C HIS A 592 -16.03 -13.18 -16.17
N LEU A 593 -15.05 -14.02 -15.83
CA LEU A 593 -14.94 -15.39 -16.33
C LEU A 593 -16.10 -16.27 -15.85
N VAL A 594 -16.54 -16.13 -14.60
CA VAL A 594 -17.70 -16.86 -14.07
C VAL A 594 -18.96 -16.45 -14.83
N LYS A 595 -19.15 -15.16 -15.10
CA LYS A 595 -20.27 -14.68 -15.92
C LYS A 595 -20.22 -15.21 -17.36
N LEU A 596 -19.03 -15.33 -17.95
CA LEU A 596 -18.85 -15.80 -19.32
C LEU A 596 -19.09 -17.31 -19.46
N HIS A 597 -18.51 -18.10 -18.55
CA HIS A 597 -18.47 -19.56 -18.68
C HIS A 597 -19.55 -20.29 -17.87
N LEU A 598 -20.08 -19.68 -16.80
CA LEU A 598 -21.10 -20.24 -15.92
C LEU A 598 -22.23 -19.22 -15.65
N PRO A 599 -22.90 -18.70 -16.69
CA PRO A 599 -23.84 -17.57 -16.57
C PRO A 599 -25.03 -17.86 -15.65
N ASP A 600 -25.49 -19.11 -15.60
CA ASP A 600 -26.57 -19.55 -14.74
C ASP A 600 -26.17 -19.64 -13.28
N VAL A 601 -24.94 -20.08 -12.99
CA VAL A 601 -24.37 -20.00 -11.63
C VAL A 601 -24.20 -18.54 -11.22
N ASN A 602 -23.66 -17.68 -12.08
CA ASN A 602 -23.51 -16.26 -11.79
C ASN A 602 -24.86 -15.61 -11.44
N ALA A 603 -25.88 -15.81 -12.29
CA ALA A 603 -27.21 -15.26 -12.07
C ALA A 603 -27.85 -15.76 -10.77
N HIS A 604 -27.61 -17.01 -10.39
CA HIS A 604 -28.11 -17.57 -9.14
C HIS A 604 -27.37 -17.03 -7.91
N LEU A 605 -26.04 -16.93 -7.97
CA LEU A 605 -25.23 -16.30 -6.92
C LEU A 605 -25.66 -14.84 -6.69
N ASP A 606 -25.88 -14.08 -7.76
CA ASP A 606 -26.42 -12.72 -7.68
C ASP A 606 -27.82 -12.70 -7.04
N LYS A 607 -28.69 -13.66 -7.40
CA LYS A 607 -30.06 -13.78 -6.86
C LYS A 607 -30.10 -14.08 -5.35
N ILE A 608 -29.25 -14.98 -4.87
CA ILE A 608 -29.13 -15.28 -3.43
C ILE A 608 -28.27 -14.24 -2.70
N GLY A 609 -27.68 -13.29 -3.44
CA GLY A 609 -26.89 -12.21 -2.91
C GLY A 609 -25.47 -12.62 -2.49
N LEU A 610 -24.85 -13.63 -3.08
CA LEU A 610 -23.47 -14.03 -2.74
C LEU A 610 -22.46 -13.49 -3.79
N PRO A 611 -21.81 -12.33 -3.56
CA PRO A 611 -20.72 -11.88 -4.41
C PRO A 611 -19.60 -12.91 -4.50
N ILE A 612 -19.20 -13.25 -5.72
CA ILE A 612 -18.20 -14.31 -5.94
C ILE A 612 -16.84 -13.99 -5.32
N ASN A 613 -16.45 -12.71 -5.25
CA ASN A 613 -15.19 -12.26 -4.66
C ASN A 613 -15.05 -12.61 -3.16
N ILE A 614 -16.16 -12.73 -2.42
CA ILE A 614 -16.13 -13.17 -1.01
C ILE A 614 -15.62 -14.61 -0.90
N VAL A 615 -15.92 -15.43 -1.92
CA VAL A 615 -15.52 -16.83 -1.98
C VAL A 615 -14.12 -16.98 -2.59
N SER A 616 -13.84 -16.28 -3.70
CA SER A 616 -12.60 -16.45 -4.46
C SER A 616 -11.39 -15.69 -3.92
N LEU A 617 -11.57 -14.64 -3.11
CA LEU A 617 -10.45 -13.93 -2.49
C LEU A 617 -9.57 -14.85 -1.64
N PRO A 618 -10.10 -15.56 -0.64
CA PRO A 618 -9.26 -16.43 0.17
C PRO A 618 -8.79 -17.69 -0.57
N TRP A 619 -9.48 -18.12 -1.63
CA TRP A 619 -9.00 -19.17 -2.51
C TRP A 619 -7.67 -18.79 -3.17
N PHE A 620 -7.60 -17.61 -3.78
CA PHE A 620 -6.40 -17.21 -4.51
C PHE A 620 -5.26 -16.84 -3.56
N MET A 621 -5.55 -16.16 -2.45
CA MET A 621 -4.54 -15.77 -1.45
C MET A 621 -3.82 -16.96 -0.80
N CYS A 622 -4.50 -18.10 -0.64
CA CYS A 622 -3.94 -19.33 -0.05
C CYS A 622 -3.67 -20.45 -1.07
N LEU A 623 -3.73 -20.18 -2.39
CA LEU A 623 -3.61 -21.21 -3.43
C LEU A 623 -4.55 -22.41 -3.23
N PHE A 624 -5.77 -22.16 -2.75
CA PHE A 624 -6.82 -23.14 -2.38
C PHE A 624 -6.49 -24.07 -1.20
N VAL A 625 -5.29 -24.03 -0.62
CA VAL A 625 -4.81 -24.99 0.38
C VAL A 625 -5.70 -25.13 1.61
N SER A 626 -6.33 -24.02 2.05
CA SER A 626 -7.22 -24.04 3.23
C SER A 626 -8.68 -24.34 2.92
N TYR A 627 -9.04 -24.64 1.66
CA TYR A 627 -10.43 -24.63 1.19
C TYR A 627 -10.86 -25.89 0.43
N ILE A 628 -9.90 -26.70 -0.05
CA ILE A 628 -10.17 -27.97 -0.73
C ILE A 628 -9.29 -29.08 -0.11
N PRO A 629 -9.62 -30.37 -0.30
CA PRO A 629 -8.81 -31.47 0.22
C PRO A 629 -7.34 -31.36 -0.19
N PHE A 630 -6.44 -31.67 0.75
CA PHE A 630 -5.00 -31.44 0.58
C PHE A 630 -4.39 -32.08 -0.69
N PRO A 631 -4.73 -33.34 -1.08
CA PRO A 631 -4.23 -33.93 -2.33
C PRO A 631 -4.62 -33.12 -3.58
N VAL A 632 -5.80 -32.50 -3.55
CA VAL A 632 -6.29 -31.64 -4.63
C VAL A 632 -5.55 -30.30 -4.62
N ALA A 633 -5.37 -29.70 -3.44
CA ALA A 633 -4.62 -28.45 -3.30
C ALA A 633 -3.17 -28.59 -3.78
N THR A 634 -2.48 -29.68 -3.45
CA THR A 634 -1.10 -29.92 -3.95
C THR A 634 -1.05 -30.01 -5.47
N ARG A 635 -2.08 -30.58 -6.12
CA ARG A 635 -2.20 -30.61 -7.58
C ARG A 635 -2.38 -29.22 -8.19
N VAL A 636 -3.17 -28.37 -7.56
CA VAL A 636 -3.32 -26.96 -7.95
C VAL A 636 -1.96 -26.26 -7.87
N VAL A 637 -1.20 -26.49 -6.79
CA VAL A 637 0.15 -25.92 -6.62
C VAL A 637 1.15 -26.47 -7.65
N ASP A 638 1.15 -27.78 -7.92
CA ASP A 638 1.96 -28.44 -8.95
C ASP A 638 1.82 -27.70 -10.30
N CYS A 639 0.58 -27.48 -10.72
CA CYS A 639 0.26 -26.82 -11.99
C CYS A 639 0.51 -25.30 -11.94
N PHE A 640 0.19 -24.64 -10.83
CA PHE A 640 0.38 -23.19 -10.63
C PHE A 640 1.84 -22.77 -10.75
N LEU A 641 2.79 -23.52 -10.17
CA LEU A 641 4.21 -23.15 -10.24
C LEU A 641 4.80 -23.29 -11.65
N LEU A 642 4.21 -24.14 -12.49
CA LEU A 642 4.59 -24.25 -13.90
C LEU A 642 3.88 -23.19 -14.76
N GLU A 643 2.55 -23.15 -14.72
CA GLU A 643 1.68 -22.45 -15.67
C GLU A 643 1.20 -21.07 -15.17
N GLY A 644 1.33 -20.77 -13.88
CA GLY A 644 1.02 -19.47 -13.29
C GLY A 644 -0.44 -19.28 -12.88
N THR A 645 -0.88 -18.02 -12.81
CA THR A 645 -2.18 -17.63 -12.24
C THR A 645 -3.40 -18.11 -13.01
N THR A 646 -3.26 -18.49 -14.28
CA THR A 646 -4.35 -19.08 -15.09
C THR A 646 -4.94 -20.31 -14.43
N VAL A 647 -4.10 -21.10 -13.76
CA VAL A 647 -4.53 -22.27 -12.99
C VAL A 647 -5.52 -21.88 -11.89
N LEU A 648 -5.33 -20.76 -11.19
CA LEU A 648 -6.23 -20.34 -10.12
C LEU A 648 -7.63 -20.03 -10.65
N PHE A 649 -7.74 -19.38 -11.81
CA PHE A 649 -9.02 -19.11 -12.46
C PHE A 649 -9.69 -20.40 -12.96
N GLN A 650 -8.93 -21.28 -13.60
CA GLN A 650 -9.42 -22.57 -14.09
C GLN A 650 -9.94 -23.46 -12.95
N THR A 651 -9.18 -23.56 -11.86
CA THR A 651 -9.58 -24.29 -10.66
C THR A 651 -10.84 -23.69 -10.03
N GLY A 652 -10.93 -22.36 -9.89
CA GLY A 652 -12.12 -21.70 -9.38
C GLY A 652 -13.37 -21.98 -10.23
N LEU A 653 -13.25 -21.92 -11.56
CA LEU A 653 -14.35 -22.27 -12.48
C LEU A 653 -14.73 -23.74 -12.40
N ALA A 654 -13.75 -24.64 -12.29
CA ALA A 654 -13.99 -26.07 -12.16
C ALA A 654 -14.75 -26.42 -10.87
N ILE A 655 -14.35 -25.83 -9.74
CA ILE A 655 -15.06 -25.99 -8.45
C ILE A 655 -16.53 -25.55 -8.57
N LEU A 656 -16.79 -24.41 -9.21
CA LEU A 656 -18.16 -23.92 -9.42
C LEU A 656 -18.94 -24.82 -10.40
N LYS A 657 -18.30 -25.32 -11.46
CA LYS A 657 -18.94 -26.18 -12.46
C LYS A 657 -19.31 -27.56 -11.90
N ILE A 658 -18.42 -28.19 -11.12
CA ILE A 658 -18.66 -29.47 -10.46
C ILE A 658 -19.84 -29.35 -9.49
N ASN A 659 -19.88 -28.27 -8.72
CA ASN A 659 -20.96 -28.03 -7.75
C ASN A 659 -22.21 -27.38 -8.34
N LYS A 660 -22.25 -27.11 -9.65
CA LYS A 660 -23.30 -26.32 -10.32
C LYS A 660 -24.71 -26.77 -9.94
N LYS A 661 -25.01 -28.07 -10.00
CA LYS A 661 -26.34 -28.60 -9.66
C LYS A 661 -26.72 -28.34 -8.21
N LYS A 662 -25.78 -28.49 -7.27
CA LYS A 662 -25.97 -28.25 -5.84
C LYS A 662 -26.13 -26.76 -5.55
N ILE A 663 -25.30 -25.92 -6.16
CA ILE A 663 -25.37 -24.46 -6.03
C ILE A 663 -26.74 -23.94 -6.48
N LEU A 664 -27.23 -24.39 -7.65
CA LEU A 664 -28.53 -23.96 -8.19
C LEU A 664 -29.73 -24.46 -7.38
N ALA A 665 -29.57 -25.56 -6.63
CA ALA A 665 -30.62 -26.10 -5.76
C ALA A 665 -30.74 -25.32 -4.45
N GLU A 666 -29.67 -24.68 -3.99
CA GLU A 666 -29.63 -24.00 -2.70
C GLU A 666 -30.07 -22.55 -2.77
N LYS A 667 -30.83 -22.11 -1.77
CA LYS A 667 -31.36 -20.74 -1.67
C LYS A 667 -30.62 -19.88 -0.65
N ASP A 668 -29.82 -20.52 0.22
CA ASP A 668 -29.07 -19.86 1.28
C ASP A 668 -27.59 -19.74 0.88
N SER A 669 -27.10 -18.50 0.83
CA SER A 669 -25.70 -18.19 0.56
C SER A 669 -24.72 -18.86 1.54
N GLU A 670 -25.11 -19.10 2.79
CA GLU A 670 -24.24 -19.76 3.79
C GLU A 670 -23.99 -21.23 3.47
N VAL A 671 -25.06 -21.91 3.07
CA VAL A 671 -25.01 -23.32 2.67
C VAL A 671 -24.17 -23.47 1.41
N VAL A 672 -24.28 -22.54 0.45
CA VAL A 672 -23.43 -22.52 -0.74
C VAL A 672 -21.96 -22.31 -0.38
N VAL A 673 -21.65 -21.39 0.53
CA VAL A 673 -20.25 -21.17 0.96
C VAL A 673 -19.70 -22.37 1.75
N HIS A 674 -20.50 -23.00 2.60
CA HIS A 674 -20.09 -24.21 3.32
C HIS A 674 -19.88 -25.39 2.36
N LEU A 675 -20.80 -25.58 1.41
CA LEU A 675 -20.69 -26.55 0.33
C LEU A 675 -19.35 -26.36 -0.41
N LEU A 676 -19.05 -25.13 -0.82
CA LEU A 676 -17.82 -24.85 -1.56
C LEU A 676 -16.53 -25.07 -0.73
N LYS A 677 -16.62 -25.01 0.61
CA LYS A 677 -15.50 -25.30 1.54
C LYS A 677 -15.32 -26.78 1.89
N ASN A 678 -16.39 -27.57 1.82
CA ASN A 678 -16.38 -28.92 2.35
C ASN A 678 -17.02 -29.87 1.33
N ASN A 679 -16.18 -30.42 0.45
CA ASN A 679 -16.57 -31.47 -0.48
C ASN A 679 -15.35 -32.36 -0.75
N ASP A 680 -15.56 -33.66 -0.70
CA ASP A 680 -14.67 -34.65 -1.28
C ASP A 680 -14.62 -34.40 -2.79
N TYR A 681 -13.62 -33.64 -3.23
CA TYR A 681 -13.34 -33.45 -4.66
C TYR A 681 -12.50 -34.62 -5.15
N ASP A 682 -12.96 -35.25 -6.23
CA ASP A 682 -12.14 -36.16 -6.99
C ASP A 682 -11.06 -35.35 -7.74
N VAL A 683 -9.80 -35.68 -7.48
CA VAL A 683 -8.62 -34.97 -8.03
C VAL A 683 -8.61 -35.06 -9.55
N ASP A 684 -8.94 -36.23 -10.12
CA ASP A 684 -8.90 -36.46 -11.56
C ASP A 684 -10.09 -35.78 -12.27
N GLU A 685 -11.26 -35.74 -11.62
CA GLU A 685 -12.39 -34.95 -12.13
C GLU A 685 -12.07 -33.45 -12.14
N LEU A 686 -11.50 -32.92 -11.06
CA LEU A 686 -11.16 -31.50 -10.98
C LEU A 686 -10.11 -31.11 -12.02
N ASP A 687 -9.05 -31.90 -12.17
CA ASP A 687 -8.01 -31.67 -13.19
C ASP A 687 -8.61 -31.70 -14.60
N ARG A 688 -9.44 -32.70 -14.90
CA ARG A 688 -10.10 -32.80 -16.21
C ARG A 688 -10.97 -31.57 -16.48
N VAL A 689 -11.84 -31.19 -15.55
CA VAL A 689 -12.73 -30.05 -15.73
C VAL A 689 -11.94 -28.74 -15.83
N ALA A 690 -10.93 -28.53 -14.97
CA ALA A 690 -10.14 -27.31 -14.97
C ALA A 690 -9.38 -27.10 -16.29
N PHE A 691 -8.78 -28.16 -16.84
CA PHE A 691 -7.87 -28.04 -17.97
C PHE A 691 -8.44 -28.45 -19.34
N GLU A 692 -9.53 -29.22 -19.39
CA GLU A 692 -10.20 -29.59 -20.65
C GLU A 692 -11.40 -28.70 -20.95
N ASP A 693 -12.21 -28.32 -19.94
CA ASP A 693 -13.42 -27.55 -20.17
C ASP A 693 -13.18 -26.03 -20.24
N PHE A 694 -12.07 -25.55 -19.67
CA PHE A 694 -11.73 -24.13 -19.61
C PHE A 694 -10.35 -23.87 -20.22
N ASN A 695 -10.31 -23.58 -21.52
CA ASN A 695 -9.06 -23.23 -22.22
C ASN A 695 -8.81 -21.72 -22.20
N ILE A 696 -8.48 -21.17 -21.02
CA ILE A 696 -8.16 -19.76 -20.85
C ILE A 696 -6.69 -19.54 -21.19
N LEU A 697 -6.41 -18.64 -22.15
CA LEU A 697 -5.04 -18.33 -22.55
C LEU A 697 -4.44 -17.23 -21.65
N ASP A 698 -3.14 -17.32 -21.35
CA ASP A 698 -2.43 -16.30 -20.57
C ASP A 698 -2.54 -14.90 -21.21
N ASP A 699 -2.56 -14.83 -22.54
CA ASP A 699 -2.70 -13.59 -23.29
C ASP A 699 -4.06 -12.93 -23.02
N GLU A 700 -5.15 -13.71 -22.96
CA GLU A 700 -6.50 -13.22 -22.64
C GLU A 700 -6.56 -12.64 -21.21
N ILE A 701 -5.92 -13.31 -20.25
CA ILE A 701 -5.81 -12.80 -18.87
C ILE A 701 -4.97 -11.52 -18.83
N ASN A 702 -3.86 -11.45 -19.56
CA ASN A 702 -3.01 -10.26 -19.59
C ASN A 702 -3.75 -9.07 -20.23
N GLU A 703 -4.54 -9.30 -21.28
CA GLU A 703 -5.41 -8.27 -21.87
C GLU A 703 -6.47 -7.77 -20.89
N LEU A 704 -7.16 -8.68 -20.19
CA LEU A 704 -8.15 -8.32 -19.17
C LEU A 704 -7.52 -7.56 -18.00
N ARG A 705 -6.34 -8.00 -17.52
CA ARG A 705 -5.56 -7.29 -16.50
C ARG A 705 -5.26 -5.88 -16.96
N ASN A 706 -4.74 -5.69 -18.17
CA ASN A 706 -4.43 -4.36 -18.70
C ASN A 706 -5.69 -3.47 -18.79
N ALA A 707 -6.82 -4.01 -19.23
CA ALA A 707 -8.08 -3.27 -19.33
C ALA A 707 -8.62 -2.80 -17.96
N HIS A 708 -8.56 -3.67 -16.94
CA HIS A 708 -9.04 -3.33 -15.60
C HIS A 708 -8.02 -2.49 -14.80
N LYS A 709 -6.73 -2.66 -15.06
CA LYS A 709 -5.64 -2.05 -14.29
C LYS A 709 -5.67 -0.52 -14.35
N PHE A 710 -5.93 0.10 -15.50
CA PHE A 710 -6.06 1.57 -15.58
C PHE A 710 -7.25 2.11 -14.78
N LYS A 711 -8.38 1.39 -14.79
CA LYS A 711 -9.60 1.82 -14.09
C LYS A 711 -9.46 1.70 -12.57
N GLU A 712 -8.90 0.58 -12.10
CA GLU A 712 -8.68 0.34 -10.66
C GLU A 712 -7.56 1.20 -10.10
N ILE A 713 -6.48 1.39 -10.87
CA ILE A 713 -5.42 2.33 -10.51
C ILE A 713 -5.93 3.75 -10.55
N LYS A 714 -6.81 4.14 -11.47
CA LYS A 714 -7.46 5.46 -11.41
C LYS A 714 -8.38 5.62 -10.22
N LEU A 715 -9.10 4.57 -9.80
CA LEU A 715 -9.89 4.60 -8.56
C LEU A 715 -8.98 4.73 -7.35
N SER A 716 -7.93 3.93 -7.23
CA SER A 716 -6.93 4.03 -6.15
C SER A 716 -6.06 5.30 -6.24
N LEU A 717 -5.84 5.86 -7.43
CA LEU A 717 -5.22 7.18 -7.65
C LEU A 717 -6.21 8.32 -7.42
N TYR A 718 -7.52 8.14 -7.55
CA TYR A 718 -8.51 9.11 -7.09
C TYR A 718 -8.50 9.20 -5.55
N TYR A 719 -8.10 8.11 -4.89
CA TYR A 719 -7.76 8.05 -3.48
C TYR A 719 -6.32 8.54 -3.14
N ILE A 720 -5.43 8.75 -4.13
CA ILE A 720 -4.01 9.16 -3.93
C ILE A 720 -3.68 10.52 -4.57
N SER A 721 -4.51 11.09 -5.44
CA SER A 721 -4.23 12.34 -6.16
C SER A 721 -5.11 13.48 -5.65
N TYR A 722 -4.52 14.30 -4.79
CA TYR A 722 -4.29 15.68 -5.19
C TYR A 722 -2.83 15.99 -4.88
N ASN A 723 -2.02 16.00 -5.92
CA ASN A 723 -0.89 16.88 -6.17
C ASN A 723 -0.78 16.88 -7.71
N PRO A 724 -0.39 17.98 -8.37
CA PRO A 724 -0.56 18.12 -9.80
C PRO A 724 0.28 17.05 -10.48
N ILE A 725 -0.41 16.25 -11.29
CA ILE A 725 0.20 15.26 -12.16
C ILE A 725 1.16 16.02 -13.06
N LYS A 726 2.41 15.53 -13.19
CA LYS A 726 3.28 15.93 -14.29
C LYS A 726 2.51 15.63 -15.58
N GLU A 727 1.99 16.64 -16.28
CA GLU A 727 1.22 16.42 -17.49
C GLU A 727 2.11 15.75 -18.55
N VAL A 728 1.78 14.49 -18.89
CA VAL A 728 2.27 13.86 -20.11
C VAL A 728 1.23 14.11 -21.17
N THR A 729 1.54 15.06 -22.06
CA THR A 729 0.66 15.43 -23.16
C THR A 729 1.00 14.57 -24.37
N ILE A 730 0.06 13.71 -24.77
CA ILE A 730 0.13 13.03 -26.06
C ILE A 730 -0.31 14.02 -27.13
N SER A 731 0.60 14.41 -28.02
CA SER A 731 0.30 15.25 -29.19
C SER A 731 0.32 14.40 -30.45
N ILE A 732 -0.73 14.49 -31.24
CA ILE A 732 -0.89 13.71 -32.47
C ILE A 732 -0.94 14.68 -33.64
N PHE A 733 -0.13 14.44 -34.68
CA PHE A 733 -0.08 15.29 -35.86
C PHE A 733 -0.45 14.49 -37.12
N SER A 734 -1.14 15.16 -38.04
CA SER A 734 -1.41 14.69 -39.40
C SER A 734 -0.71 15.62 -40.39
N SER A 735 0.12 15.08 -41.29
CA SER A 735 0.63 15.83 -42.44
C SER A 735 0.03 15.30 -43.73
N LYS A 736 -0.37 16.19 -44.63
CA LYS A 736 -0.66 15.86 -46.03
C LYS A 736 0.62 16.11 -46.83
N ASN A 737 1.27 15.06 -47.31
CA ASN A 737 2.24 15.22 -48.39
C ASN A 737 1.50 15.44 -49.72
N VAL A 738 1.84 16.52 -50.41
CA VAL A 738 1.35 16.81 -51.76
C VAL A 738 2.13 15.91 -52.73
N GLY A 739 1.50 14.82 -53.17
CA GLY A 739 2.06 13.91 -54.18
C GLY A 739 1.40 12.53 -54.23
N ASN A 740 0.30 12.42 -54.99
CA ASN A 740 -0.35 11.25 -55.62
C ASN A 740 -0.39 9.83 -54.99
N GLN A 741 -0.14 9.65 -53.69
CA GLN A 741 -0.69 8.51 -52.93
C GLN A 741 -1.10 8.99 -51.52
N THR A 742 -2.40 9.04 -51.24
CA THR A 742 -2.94 9.38 -49.91
C THR A 742 -2.66 8.24 -48.91
N ASN A 743 -1.49 8.27 -48.29
CA ASN A 743 -1.22 7.60 -47.01
C ASN A 743 -1.27 8.64 -45.89
N TYR A 744 -2.22 8.50 -44.97
CA TYR A 744 -2.24 9.31 -43.74
C TYR A 744 -1.13 8.81 -42.81
N ALA A 745 0.00 9.51 -42.74
CA ALA A 745 0.98 9.30 -41.69
C ALA A 745 0.53 10.08 -40.44
N VAL A 746 -0.01 9.37 -39.45
CA VAL A 746 -0.28 9.92 -38.13
C VAL A 746 0.92 9.64 -37.23
N GLY A 747 1.62 10.69 -36.81
CA GLY A 747 2.75 10.60 -35.88
C GLY A 747 2.30 10.91 -34.45
N ILE A 748 2.68 10.06 -33.48
CA ILE A 748 2.54 10.34 -32.05
C ILE A 748 3.85 10.96 -31.57
N SER A 749 3.82 12.21 -31.07
CA SER A 749 4.90 12.73 -30.23
C SER A 749 4.42 12.88 -28.80
N ILE A 750 5.19 12.33 -27.88
CA ILE A 750 4.95 12.44 -26.45
C ILE A 750 5.84 13.58 -25.97
N ILE A 751 5.23 14.70 -25.56
CA ILE A 751 5.96 15.84 -24.98
C ILE A 751 5.90 15.68 -23.47
N ILE A 752 7.06 15.44 -22.85
CA ILE A 752 7.20 15.36 -21.39
C ILE A 752 7.58 16.76 -20.90
N PHE A 753 6.67 17.45 -20.20
CA PHE A 753 7.05 18.62 -19.40
C PHE A 753 7.64 18.15 -18.07
N ALA A 754 8.98 18.06 -18.02
CA ALA A 754 9.68 17.86 -16.76
C ALA A 754 9.88 19.22 -16.06
N ILE A 755 8.97 19.58 -15.15
CA ILE A 755 9.27 20.62 -14.17
C ILE A 755 10.31 20.05 -13.21
N ARG A 756 11.55 20.53 -13.36
CA ARG A 756 12.67 20.22 -12.48
C ARG A 756 12.49 20.99 -11.18
N LEU A 757 11.80 20.39 -10.21
CA LEU A 757 11.98 20.79 -8.81
C LEU A 757 13.22 20.07 -8.30
N GLY A 758 14.25 20.85 -7.95
CA GLY A 758 15.53 20.35 -7.50
C GLY A 758 15.36 19.34 -6.36
N GLY A 759 15.85 18.12 -6.59
CA GLY A 759 16.06 17.15 -5.54
C GLY A 759 17.08 17.70 -4.55
N GLY A 760 16.63 18.10 -3.37
CA GLY A 760 17.46 18.13 -2.18
C GLY A 760 17.47 16.72 -1.62
N HIS A 761 18.67 16.15 -1.46
CA HIS A 761 18.91 14.88 -0.79
C HIS A 761 18.24 14.87 0.59
N GLY A 762 17.46 13.83 0.89
CA GLY A 762 17.00 13.57 2.26
C GLY A 762 18.16 13.01 3.06
N GLY A 763 18.78 13.84 3.90
CA GLY A 763 19.53 13.34 5.05
C GLY A 763 18.57 12.75 6.09
N ALA A 764 19.12 12.01 7.04
CA ALA A 764 18.39 11.48 8.20
C ALA A 764 17.48 12.55 8.86
N PRO A 765 16.35 12.16 9.47
CA PRO A 765 15.49 13.11 10.17
C PRO A 765 16.32 13.86 11.20
N ILE A 766 16.35 15.19 11.06
CA ILE A 766 17.11 16.07 11.95
C ILE A 766 16.60 15.82 13.37
N PRO A 767 17.44 15.33 14.29
CA PRO A 767 17.05 15.07 15.67
C PRO A 767 16.49 16.35 16.30
N TYR A 768 15.41 16.22 17.06
CA TYR A 768 14.89 17.34 17.83
C TYR A 768 15.55 17.34 19.22
N PRO A 769 16.08 18.47 19.71
CA PRO A 769 16.74 18.52 21.02
C PRO A 769 15.80 18.15 22.19
N SER A 770 16.16 17.12 22.95
CA SER A 770 15.45 16.73 24.19
C SER A 770 15.60 17.80 25.28
N ALA A 771 14.59 17.91 26.14
CA ALA A 771 14.68 18.79 27.31
C ALA A 771 15.61 18.16 28.36
N VAL A 772 16.54 18.96 28.90
CA VAL A 772 17.44 18.51 29.98
C VAL A 772 16.71 18.68 31.31
N ILE A 773 16.58 17.59 32.06
CA ILE A 773 16.06 17.61 33.44
C ILE A 773 17.23 17.48 34.39
N GLU A 774 17.46 18.50 35.22
CA GLU A 774 18.49 18.45 36.25
C GLU A 774 18.16 17.36 37.27
N ASN A 775 19.16 16.55 37.64
CA ASN A 775 19.00 15.43 38.59
C ASN A 775 17.94 14.39 38.17
N ALA A 776 17.83 14.09 36.88
CA ALA A 776 16.88 13.16 36.26
C ALA A 776 16.77 11.74 36.89
N GLY A 777 17.73 11.31 37.71
CA GLY A 777 17.74 9.95 38.25
C GLY A 777 17.79 8.88 37.15
N GLU A 778 17.17 7.72 37.40
CA GLU A 778 17.05 6.65 36.41
C GLU A 778 16.08 7.04 35.28
N THR A 779 16.50 6.85 34.03
CA THR A 779 15.68 7.09 32.83
C THR A 779 15.30 5.79 32.15
N GLN A 780 14.20 5.81 31.42
CA GLN A 780 13.77 4.72 30.55
C GLN A 780 13.34 5.30 29.20
N LYS A 781 13.69 4.57 28.14
CA LYS A 781 13.22 4.88 26.79
C LYS A 781 11.69 4.77 26.71
N MET A 782 11.01 5.90 26.52
CA MET A 782 9.56 5.99 26.42
C MET A 782 9.16 6.78 25.19
N ASN A 783 8.06 6.37 24.55
CA ASN A 783 7.33 7.22 23.63
C ASN A 783 6.38 8.17 24.37
N LEU A 784 5.71 9.07 23.64
CA LEU A 784 4.91 10.13 24.26
C LEU A 784 3.69 9.57 25.01
N PHE A 785 3.01 8.52 24.51
CA PHE A 785 1.89 7.92 25.26
C PHE A 785 2.36 7.18 26.52
N GLN A 786 3.54 6.54 26.47
CA GLN A 786 4.14 5.88 27.63
C GLN A 786 4.55 6.89 28.71
N ALA A 787 5.09 8.05 28.32
CA ALA A 787 5.43 9.12 29.25
C ALA A 787 4.19 9.72 29.93
N ILE A 788 3.09 9.88 29.18
CA ILE A 788 1.78 10.31 29.71
C ILE A 788 1.21 9.26 30.67
N ASN A 789 1.27 7.98 30.31
CA ASN A 789 0.88 6.88 31.20
C ASN A 789 1.69 6.91 32.49
N ASN A 790 3.00 7.09 32.39
CA ASN A 790 3.89 7.16 33.54
C ASN A 790 3.60 8.37 34.46
N ALA A 791 3.27 9.54 33.89
CA ALA A 791 2.82 10.70 34.66
C ALA A 791 1.51 10.41 35.43
N MET A 792 0.55 9.74 34.80
CA MET A 792 -0.70 9.34 35.43
C MET A 792 -0.49 8.24 36.49
N ASP A 793 0.41 7.30 36.26
CA ASP A 793 0.83 6.28 37.24
C ASP A 793 1.41 6.94 38.51
N ILE A 794 2.32 7.90 38.34
CA ILE A 794 2.87 8.69 39.45
C ILE A 794 1.74 9.43 40.18
N SER A 795 0.86 10.10 39.45
CA SER A 795 -0.25 10.87 40.04
C SER A 795 -1.19 9.98 40.88
N LEU A 796 -1.58 8.81 40.36
CA LEU A 796 -2.42 7.86 41.09
C LEU A 796 -1.69 7.27 42.32
N ARG A 797 -0.37 7.06 42.21
CA ARG A 797 0.45 6.55 43.31
C ARG A 797 0.64 7.57 44.44
N THR A 798 0.86 8.84 44.09
CA THR A 798 1.20 9.89 45.07
C THR A 798 -0.01 10.60 45.65
N ASP A 799 -1.16 10.58 44.96
CA ASP A 799 -2.39 11.19 45.42
C ASP A 799 -3.50 10.14 45.45
N GLU A 800 -3.94 9.72 46.64
CA GLU A 800 -5.00 8.72 46.83
C GLU A 800 -6.36 9.19 46.30
N LYS A 801 -6.57 10.50 46.15
CA LYS A 801 -7.81 11.10 45.66
C LYS A 801 -7.83 11.28 44.14
N ALA A 802 -6.73 10.96 43.46
CA ALA A 802 -6.69 11.08 42.00
C ALA A 802 -7.54 10.00 41.33
N CYS A 803 -8.35 10.41 40.37
CA CYS A 803 -9.16 9.53 39.53
C CYS A 803 -8.95 9.88 38.05
N ILE A 804 -8.91 8.85 37.22
CA ILE A 804 -8.88 8.95 35.77
C ILE A 804 -10.19 8.40 35.22
N PHE A 805 -10.87 9.18 34.40
CA PHE A 805 -12.14 8.77 33.81
C PHE A 805 -12.38 9.46 32.47
N GLY A 806 -13.20 8.80 31.65
CA GLY A 806 -13.54 9.23 30.30
C GLY A 806 -14.07 8.04 29.52
N GLU A 807 -14.30 8.22 28.24
CA GLU A 807 -14.69 7.13 27.36
C GLU A 807 -13.51 6.15 27.20
N ASP A 808 -13.77 4.86 27.37
CA ASP A 808 -12.82 3.77 27.05
C ASP A 808 -11.49 3.71 27.84
N VAL A 809 -11.27 4.61 28.81
CA VAL A 809 -10.03 4.64 29.61
C VAL A 809 -9.79 3.37 30.44
N GLY A 810 -10.86 2.63 30.75
CA GLY A 810 -10.85 1.48 31.65
C GLY A 810 -10.20 0.23 31.06
N PHE A 811 -10.07 0.10 29.74
CA PHE A 811 -9.26 -0.97 29.12
C PHE A 811 -7.86 -0.49 28.72
N GLY A 812 -7.60 0.81 28.83
CA GLY A 812 -6.34 1.45 28.47
C GLY A 812 -6.46 2.68 27.56
N GLY A 813 -7.67 3.01 27.11
CA GLY A 813 -7.93 4.12 26.19
C GLY A 813 -7.57 3.78 24.74
N VAL A 814 -8.20 4.47 23.79
CA VAL A 814 -8.02 4.20 22.35
C VAL A 814 -6.58 4.45 21.87
N PHE A 815 -5.84 5.31 22.57
CA PHE A 815 -4.41 5.59 22.34
C PHE A 815 -3.46 4.89 23.32
N ARG A 816 -3.96 3.98 24.17
CA ARG A 816 -3.19 3.23 25.18
C ARG A 816 -2.58 4.08 26.31
N CYS A 817 -3.01 5.33 26.49
CA CYS A 817 -2.47 6.21 27.51
C CYS A 817 -2.75 5.74 28.95
N THR A 818 -3.80 4.96 29.19
CA THR A 818 -4.19 4.49 30.53
C THR A 818 -4.05 2.97 30.71
N VAL A 819 -3.31 2.30 29.82
CA VAL A 819 -3.09 0.85 29.88
C VAL A 819 -2.52 0.45 31.25
N ASP A 820 -2.98 -0.69 31.77
CA ASP A 820 -2.62 -1.31 33.06
C ASP A 820 -2.93 -0.48 34.34
N LEU A 821 -3.34 0.79 34.23
CA LEU A 821 -3.62 1.64 35.40
C LEU A 821 -4.85 1.17 36.18
N ARG A 822 -5.88 0.67 35.50
CA ARG A 822 -7.08 0.13 36.17
C ARG A 822 -6.78 -1.12 36.98
N ASP A 823 -5.96 -2.02 36.45
CA ASP A 823 -5.60 -3.24 37.16
C ASP A 823 -4.72 -2.92 38.38
N LYS A 824 -3.87 -1.89 38.28
CA LYS A 824 -2.99 -1.43 39.36
C LYS A 824 -3.72 -0.66 40.47
N TYR A 825 -4.64 0.24 40.13
CA TYR A 825 -5.29 1.15 41.10
C TYR A 825 -6.77 0.88 41.35
N GLY A 826 -7.35 -0.07 40.62
CA GLY A 826 -8.72 -0.53 40.78
C GLY A 826 -9.76 0.30 40.00
N ALA A 827 -10.90 -0.34 39.74
CA ALA A 827 -12.02 0.22 38.97
C ALA A 827 -12.73 1.42 39.62
N LYS A 828 -12.39 1.78 40.87
CA LYS A 828 -12.91 2.99 41.54
C LYS A 828 -12.11 4.25 41.19
N ARG A 829 -10.87 4.09 40.74
CA ARG A 829 -9.95 5.19 40.44
C ARG A 829 -9.66 5.33 38.95
N VAL A 830 -9.84 4.28 38.17
CA VAL A 830 -9.76 4.31 36.71
C VAL A 830 -11.02 3.66 36.12
N PHE A 831 -11.92 4.45 35.55
CA PHE A 831 -13.24 3.97 35.13
C PHE A 831 -13.80 4.66 33.88
N ASN A 832 -14.63 3.93 33.14
CA ASN A 832 -15.34 4.46 31.98
C ASN A 832 -16.51 5.35 32.39
N THR A 833 -16.76 6.40 31.64
CA THR A 833 -18.00 7.19 31.68
C THR A 833 -18.97 6.77 30.57
N PRO A 834 -20.25 7.18 30.63
CA PRO A 834 -21.09 7.25 29.44
C PRO A 834 -20.45 8.13 28.35
N LEU A 835 -20.86 7.93 27.10
CA LEU A 835 -20.38 8.66 25.93
C LEU A 835 -21.06 10.05 25.88
N CYS A 836 -20.49 11.02 26.59
CA CYS A 836 -21.07 12.36 26.79
C CYS A 836 -20.04 13.33 27.38
N GLU A 837 -19.39 14.13 26.53
CA GLU A 837 -18.25 14.98 26.91
C GLU A 837 -18.65 16.11 27.86
N GLN A 838 -19.83 16.71 27.68
CA GLN A 838 -20.38 17.67 28.66
C GLN A 838 -20.57 17.03 30.04
N GLY A 839 -20.98 15.76 30.07
CA GLY A 839 -21.15 14.98 31.30
C GLY A 839 -19.82 14.68 31.96
N ILE A 840 -18.82 14.27 31.17
CA ILE A 840 -17.44 14.06 31.64
C ILE A 840 -16.90 15.34 32.29
N ALA A 841 -17.04 16.49 31.62
CA ALA A 841 -16.52 17.75 32.12
C ALA A 841 -17.25 18.23 33.39
N GLY A 842 -18.58 18.23 33.40
CA GLY A 842 -19.37 18.60 34.58
C GLY A 842 -19.10 17.68 35.78
N PHE A 843 -18.97 16.37 35.52
CA PHE A 843 -18.60 15.40 36.54
C PHE A 843 -17.20 15.66 37.11
N ALA A 844 -16.22 15.96 36.26
CA ALA A 844 -14.86 16.30 36.67
C ALA A 844 -14.81 17.56 37.55
N ILE A 845 -15.55 18.59 37.17
CA ILE A 845 -15.68 19.83 37.94
C ILE A 845 -16.28 19.54 39.31
N GLY A 846 -17.36 18.75 39.37
CA GLY A 846 -17.99 18.35 40.62
C GLY A 846 -17.05 17.56 41.54
N MET A 847 -16.31 16.61 40.98
CA MET A 847 -15.29 15.84 41.73
C MET A 847 -14.18 16.75 42.28
N ALA A 848 -13.65 17.65 41.44
CA ALA A 848 -12.62 18.60 41.84
C ALA A 848 -13.11 19.57 42.92
N ALA A 849 -14.35 20.05 42.82
CA ALA A 849 -14.99 20.90 43.83
C ALA A 849 -15.19 20.20 45.19
N GLN A 850 -15.26 18.87 45.22
CA GLN A 850 -15.27 18.06 46.44
C GLN A 850 -13.85 17.69 46.92
N GLY A 851 -12.81 18.20 46.27
CA GLY A 851 -11.42 18.03 46.67
C GLY A 851 -10.75 16.75 46.17
N ALA A 852 -11.32 16.09 45.14
CA ALA A 852 -10.64 15.02 44.42
C ALA A 852 -9.74 15.58 43.31
N THR A 853 -8.73 14.82 42.89
CA THR A 853 -7.95 15.17 41.70
C THR A 853 -8.57 14.47 40.49
N ALA A 854 -9.12 15.25 39.57
CA ALA A 854 -9.92 14.77 38.46
C ALA A 854 -9.14 14.86 37.15
N ILE A 855 -8.70 13.71 36.63
CA ILE A 855 -7.98 13.60 35.36
C ILE A 855 -8.97 13.08 34.31
N ALA A 856 -9.63 14.00 33.63
CA ALA A 856 -10.68 13.68 32.67
C ALA A 856 -10.11 13.54 31.25
N GLU A 857 -10.38 12.43 30.57
CA GLU A 857 -10.04 12.23 29.15
C GLU A 857 -11.23 12.61 28.27
N ILE A 858 -11.00 13.52 27.34
CA ILE A 858 -11.85 13.73 26.16
C ILE A 858 -11.17 13.01 25.00
N GLN A 859 -11.89 12.09 24.35
CA GLN A 859 -11.28 11.08 23.48
C GLN A 859 -10.52 11.68 22.29
N PHE A 860 -10.97 12.82 21.77
CA PHE A 860 -10.25 13.67 20.82
C PHE A 860 -10.52 15.14 21.14
N ALA A 861 -9.55 16.02 20.92
CA ALA A 861 -9.73 17.46 21.08
C ALA A 861 -10.84 18.00 20.17
N ASP A 862 -11.12 17.33 19.05
CA ASP A 862 -12.24 17.59 18.14
C ASP A 862 -13.62 17.41 18.82
N TYR A 863 -13.70 16.59 19.88
CA TYR A 863 -14.92 16.26 20.63
C TYR A 863 -15.05 17.06 21.92
N ILE A 864 -14.17 18.04 22.17
CA ILE A 864 -14.23 18.86 23.39
C ILE A 864 -15.35 19.91 23.37
N PHE A 865 -15.91 20.21 22.20
CA PHE A 865 -16.87 21.31 22.05
C PHE A 865 -18.22 21.11 22.78
N PRO A 866 -18.80 19.90 22.89
CA PRO A 866 -19.93 19.68 23.79
C PRO A 866 -19.60 20.05 25.25
N ALA A 867 -18.36 19.86 25.68
CA ALA A 867 -17.88 20.26 27.01
C ALA A 867 -17.50 21.74 27.13
N PHE A 868 -17.59 22.53 26.04
CA PHE A 868 -17.09 23.91 26.02
C PHE A 868 -17.73 24.79 27.08
N ASP A 869 -19.05 24.71 27.27
CA ASP A 869 -19.77 25.46 28.30
C ASP A 869 -19.27 25.11 29.72
N GLN A 870 -19.13 23.82 30.02
CA GLN A 870 -18.61 23.36 31.31
C GLN A 870 -17.18 23.83 31.54
N ILE A 871 -16.31 23.81 30.53
CA ILE A 871 -14.93 24.25 30.69
C ILE A 871 -14.85 25.77 30.81
N VAL A 872 -15.59 26.51 29.98
CA VAL A 872 -15.46 27.98 29.86
C VAL A 872 -16.30 28.74 30.88
N ASN A 873 -17.57 28.38 31.06
CA ASN A 873 -18.47 29.09 31.97
C ASN A 873 -18.42 28.54 33.40
N GLU A 874 -18.22 27.23 33.56
CA GLU A 874 -18.18 26.62 34.88
C GLU A 874 -16.75 26.54 35.42
N ALA A 875 -15.86 25.74 34.82
CA ALA A 875 -14.54 25.43 35.37
C ALA A 875 -13.66 26.69 35.50
N ALA A 876 -13.49 27.45 34.40
CA ALA A 876 -12.63 28.63 34.37
C ALA A 876 -13.04 29.69 35.39
N LYS A 877 -14.36 29.84 35.60
CA LYS A 877 -14.93 30.89 36.45
C LYS A 877 -15.21 30.40 37.87
N TYR A 878 -15.05 29.12 38.17
CA TYR A 878 -15.49 28.50 39.43
C TYR A 878 -14.90 29.17 40.68
N ARG A 879 -13.58 29.41 40.66
CA ARG A 879 -12.86 30.11 41.74
C ARG A 879 -13.26 31.58 41.82
N TYR A 880 -13.38 32.25 40.68
CA TYR A 880 -13.68 33.68 40.61
C TYR A 880 -15.11 34.00 41.09
N ARG A 881 -16.10 33.28 40.56
CA ARG A 881 -17.53 33.51 40.87
C ARG A 881 -17.90 33.21 42.32
N SER A 882 -17.09 32.41 43.01
CA SER A 882 -17.27 32.10 44.43
C SER A 882 -16.48 33.03 45.36
N GLY A 883 -15.69 33.98 44.83
CA GLY A 883 -14.76 34.76 45.63
C GLY A 883 -13.69 33.92 46.33
N GLY A 884 -13.35 32.75 45.77
CA GLY A 884 -12.40 31.80 46.34
C GLY A 884 -12.99 30.84 47.39
N GLN A 885 -14.31 30.87 47.64
CA GLN A 885 -14.96 29.94 48.59
C GLN A 885 -15.03 28.50 48.06
N PHE A 886 -15.15 28.34 46.75
CA PHE A 886 -15.11 27.05 46.05
C PHE A 886 -14.18 27.13 44.85
N ASP A 887 -13.51 26.03 44.51
CA ASP A 887 -12.75 25.92 43.28
C ASP A 887 -12.78 24.50 42.72
N CYS A 888 -12.48 24.38 41.43
CA CYS A 888 -12.27 23.09 40.77
C CYS A 888 -10.83 23.00 40.24
N GLY A 889 -9.86 23.56 40.98
CA GLY A 889 -8.49 23.72 40.50
C GLY A 889 -7.78 22.40 40.24
N SER A 890 -8.18 21.32 40.90
CA SER A 890 -7.63 19.97 40.74
C SER A 890 -8.22 19.19 39.55
N VAL A 891 -8.71 19.89 38.52
CA VAL A 891 -9.18 19.27 37.27
C VAL A 891 -8.15 19.46 36.15
N THR A 892 -7.84 18.36 35.46
CA THR A 892 -7.08 18.37 34.21
C THR A 892 -7.90 17.66 33.14
N PHE A 893 -8.26 18.40 32.09
CA PHE A 893 -8.89 17.88 30.88
C PHE A 893 -7.80 17.54 29.89
N ARG A 894 -7.59 16.26 29.60
CA ARG A 894 -6.61 15.81 28.62
C ARG A 894 -7.28 15.31 27.35
N ALA A 895 -6.73 15.70 26.20
CA ALA A 895 -7.32 15.37 24.90
C ALA A 895 -6.24 15.22 23.80
N PRO A 896 -6.29 14.15 22.98
CA PRO A 896 -5.46 14.04 21.79
C PRO A 896 -5.82 15.13 20.75
N TYR A 897 -4.85 15.93 20.30
CA TYR A 897 -5.08 17.00 19.30
C TYR A 897 -4.15 16.88 18.08
N GLY A 898 -4.41 17.72 17.08
CA GLY A 898 -3.49 18.00 15.98
C GLY A 898 -3.58 17.03 14.82
N ALA A 899 -2.97 17.41 13.70
CA ALA A 899 -2.88 16.64 12.47
C ALA A 899 -2.32 15.22 12.71
N VAL A 900 -2.72 14.24 11.90
CA VAL A 900 -2.27 12.84 12.03
C VAL A 900 -2.02 12.14 10.68
N GLY A 901 -2.09 12.89 9.58
CA GLY A 901 -1.92 12.44 8.20
C GLY A 901 -3.22 12.11 7.48
N HIS A 902 -4.27 11.73 8.22
CA HIS A 902 -5.53 11.22 7.67
C HIS A 902 -6.73 11.40 8.62
N GLY A 903 -6.68 12.38 9.54
CA GLY A 903 -7.72 12.55 10.57
C GLY A 903 -9.00 13.21 10.08
N GLY A 904 -8.94 13.91 8.95
CA GLY A 904 -10.09 14.65 8.40
C GLY A 904 -10.57 15.75 9.35
N HIS A 905 -11.86 16.06 9.32
CA HIS A 905 -12.43 17.19 10.08
C HIS A 905 -12.45 16.99 11.60
N TYR A 906 -12.53 15.74 12.07
CA TYR A 906 -12.88 15.43 13.46
C TYR A 906 -11.85 14.55 14.19
N HIS A 907 -10.66 14.40 13.63
CA HIS A 907 -9.51 13.81 14.34
C HIS A 907 -8.22 14.58 14.07
N SER A 908 -8.29 15.87 13.76
CA SER A 908 -7.14 16.69 13.36
C SER A 908 -7.15 18.12 13.90
N GLN A 909 -8.21 18.54 14.61
CA GLN A 909 -8.32 19.91 15.07
C GLN A 909 -7.26 20.27 16.12
N SER A 910 -6.88 21.54 16.09
CA SER A 910 -6.03 22.21 17.08
C SER A 910 -6.86 23.35 17.67
N PRO A 911 -7.64 23.10 18.75
CA PRO A 911 -8.64 24.05 19.24
C PRO A 911 -8.11 24.99 20.33
N GLU A 912 -6.79 25.11 20.51
CA GLU A 912 -6.18 25.85 21.61
C GLU A 912 -6.62 27.30 21.71
N SER A 913 -6.86 27.97 20.57
CA SER A 913 -7.27 29.38 20.53
C SER A 913 -8.67 29.61 21.12
N TYR A 914 -9.59 28.66 20.98
CA TYR A 914 -10.93 28.76 21.57
C TYR A 914 -10.88 28.82 23.10
N PHE A 915 -9.95 28.08 23.71
CA PHE A 915 -9.76 28.05 25.16
C PHE A 915 -8.84 29.16 25.66
N ALA A 916 -7.87 29.58 24.86
CA ALA A 916 -6.89 30.59 25.24
C ALA A 916 -7.53 31.99 25.44
N HIS A 917 -8.72 32.24 24.90
CA HIS A 917 -9.49 33.46 25.16
C HIS A 917 -10.27 33.44 26.50
N THR A 918 -10.14 32.39 27.33
CA THR A 918 -10.91 32.23 28.56
C THR A 918 -10.04 32.41 29.81
N PRO A 919 -10.14 33.56 30.52
CA PRO A 919 -9.46 33.76 31.79
C PRO A 919 -9.88 32.73 32.85
N GLY A 920 -8.90 32.23 33.62
CA GLY A 920 -9.09 31.22 34.65
C GLY A 920 -8.73 29.79 34.20
N LEU A 921 -8.57 29.55 32.90
CA LEU A 921 -7.98 28.32 32.37
C LEU A 921 -6.46 28.42 32.24
N LYS A 922 -5.82 27.25 32.23
CA LYS A 922 -4.49 27.08 31.62
C LYS A 922 -4.57 26.13 30.44
N VAL A 923 -3.81 26.40 29.38
CA VAL A 923 -3.78 25.57 28.16
C VAL A 923 -2.34 25.18 27.84
N VAL A 924 -2.08 23.88 27.77
CA VAL A 924 -0.72 23.30 27.71
C VAL A 924 -0.61 22.29 26.56
N MET A 925 0.49 22.35 25.81
CA MET A 925 0.74 21.54 24.61
C MET A 925 2.22 21.11 24.55
N PRO A 926 2.58 19.89 25.00
CA PRO A 926 3.95 19.38 24.94
C PRO A 926 4.37 18.98 23.52
N ASN A 927 5.66 18.78 23.29
CA ASN A 927 6.21 18.30 22.01
C ASN A 927 7.16 17.10 22.13
N THR A 928 7.70 16.79 23.32
CA THR A 928 8.54 15.59 23.54
C THR A 928 8.01 14.73 24.70
N PRO A 929 8.31 13.42 24.78
CA PRO A 929 7.90 12.57 25.91
C PRO A 929 8.29 13.10 27.33
N VAL A 930 9.52 13.56 27.52
CA VAL A 930 10.03 14.26 28.73
C VAL A 930 9.17 15.47 29.04
N GLU A 931 8.88 16.29 28.02
CA GLU A 931 8.02 17.45 28.22
C GLU A 931 6.60 17.07 28.58
N ALA A 932 6.03 16.07 27.89
CA ALA A 932 4.68 15.59 28.13
C ALA A 932 4.51 15.09 29.57
N LYS A 933 5.46 14.32 30.09
CA LYS A 933 5.40 13.86 31.48
C LYS A 933 5.52 15.02 32.47
N GLY A 934 6.56 15.86 32.34
CA GLY A 934 6.79 16.94 33.30
C GLY A 934 5.68 18.00 33.31
N LEU A 935 5.16 18.35 32.12
CA LEU A 935 4.06 19.30 31.99
C LEU A 935 2.72 18.72 32.43
N LEU A 936 2.47 17.42 32.21
CA LEU A 936 1.24 16.78 32.69
C LEU A 936 1.22 16.66 34.21
N LEU A 937 2.34 16.28 34.83
CA LEU A 937 2.46 16.27 36.30
C LEU A 937 2.22 17.67 36.89
N ALA A 938 2.83 18.70 36.30
CA ALA A 938 2.59 20.08 36.69
C ALA A 938 1.13 20.49 36.51
N SER A 939 0.48 20.05 35.42
CA SER A 939 -0.94 20.32 35.13
C SER A 939 -1.88 19.69 36.15
N ILE A 940 -1.65 18.42 36.52
CA ILE A 940 -2.45 17.69 37.50
C ILE A 940 -2.35 18.32 38.90
N ARG A 941 -1.18 18.90 39.22
CA ARG A 941 -0.90 19.48 40.54
C ARG A 941 -1.28 20.95 40.65
N ASP A 942 -1.41 21.64 39.52
CA ASP A 942 -1.82 23.04 39.47
C ASP A 942 -3.18 23.23 40.17
N LYS A 943 -3.40 24.42 40.72
CA LYS A 943 -4.64 24.77 41.42
C LYS A 943 -5.57 25.59 40.52
N ASN A 944 -5.51 25.36 39.22
CA ASN A 944 -6.41 25.94 38.22
C ASN A 944 -6.81 24.86 37.22
N PRO A 945 -8.04 24.92 36.67
CA PRO A 945 -8.44 24.00 35.61
C PRO A 945 -7.48 24.08 34.42
N VAL A 946 -6.89 22.94 34.06
CA VAL A 946 -5.93 22.84 32.96
C VAL A 946 -6.53 22.04 31.79
N VAL A 947 -6.39 22.56 30.58
CA VAL A 947 -6.61 21.83 29.33
C VAL A 947 -5.25 21.41 28.79
N PHE A 948 -5.01 20.11 28.72
CA PHE A 948 -3.76 19.49 28.30
C PHE A 948 -3.95 18.77 26.96
N PHE A 949 -3.41 19.35 25.89
CA PHE A 949 -3.55 18.79 24.55
C PHE A 949 -2.35 17.93 24.17
N GLU A 950 -2.60 16.67 23.83
CA GLU A 950 -1.57 15.67 23.55
C GLU A 950 -1.37 15.52 22.03
N PRO A 951 -0.19 15.82 21.46
CA PRO A 951 -0.01 15.80 20.00
C PRO A 951 -0.05 14.36 19.49
N LYS A 952 -1.19 13.95 18.92
CA LYS A 952 -1.49 12.53 18.69
C LYS A 952 -0.55 11.87 17.67
N LEU A 953 -0.04 12.65 16.70
CA LEU A 953 1.00 12.24 15.76
C LEU A 953 2.28 11.76 16.46
N LEU A 954 2.57 12.33 17.64
CA LEU A 954 3.80 12.07 18.38
C LEU A 954 3.69 10.90 19.37
N TYR A 955 2.49 10.36 19.63
CA TYR A 955 2.28 9.27 20.59
C TYR A 955 3.26 8.11 20.41
N ARG A 956 3.49 7.71 19.16
CA ARG A 956 4.35 6.57 18.80
C ARG A 956 5.61 6.96 18.04
N SER A 957 5.65 8.15 17.45
CA SER A 957 6.78 8.59 16.61
C SER A 957 7.88 9.29 17.39
N ALA A 958 7.56 9.93 18.53
CA ALA A 958 8.56 10.54 19.40
C ALA A 958 8.97 9.56 20.50
N VAL A 959 10.26 9.25 20.59
CA VAL A 959 10.85 8.35 21.59
C VAL A 959 12.11 9.00 22.17
N GLU A 960 12.24 9.05 23.49
CA GLU A 960 13.43 9.56 24.17
C GLU A 960 13.64 8.91 25.53
N GLU A 961 14.80 9.16 26.14
CA GLU A 961 15.08 8.78 27.52
C GLU A 961 14.30 9.69 28.47
N VAL A 962 13.32 9.12 29.17
CA VAL A 962 12.44 9.85 30.08
C VAL A 962 12.79 9.45 31.51
N PRO A 963 13.03 10.41 32.43
CA PRO A 963 13.21 10.12 33.85
C PRO A 963 12.03 9.30 34.38
N ILE A 964 12.28 8.18 35.08
CA ILE A 964 11.22 7.34 35.67
C ILE A 964 10.65 8.02 36.93
N GLY A 965 11.52 8.74 37.66
CA GLY A 965 11.16 9.48 38.88
C GLY A 965 10.17 10.62 38.64
N ASP A 966 9.68 11.19 39.73
CA ASP A 966 8.78 12.34 39.73
C ASP A 966 9.53 13.64 39.38
N TYR A 967 9.01 14.43 38.44
CA TYR A 967 9.53 15.77 38.11
C TYR A 967 8.45 16.62 37.44
N GLU A 968 8.66 17.94 37.47
CA GLU A 968 7.77 18.90 36.84
C GLU A 968 8.53 19.81 35.89
N ILE A 969 7.83 20.26 34.85
CA ILE A 969 8.27 21.39 34.03
C ILE A 969 7.30 22.54 34.32
N PRO A 970 7.80 23.75 34.64
CA PRO A 970 6.93 24.88 34.98
C PRO A 970 5.96 25.23 33.85
N LEU A 971 4.68 25.38 34.19
CA LEU A 971 3.68 25.93 33.27
C LEU A 971 3.93 27.43 33.05
N GLY A 972 3.60 27.93 31.86
CA GLY A 972 3.81 29.33 31.48
C GLY A 972 5.27 29.70 31.24
N LYS A 973 6.12 28.70 30.98
CA LYS A 973 7.54 28.89 30.62
C LYS A 973 7.86 28.27 29.27
N ALA A 974 8.31 29.11 28.34
CA ALA A 974 8.78 28.67 27.03
C ALA A 974 10.20 28.09 27.13
N ARG A 975 10.62 27.32 26.12
CA ARG A 975 11.99 26.84 25.98
C ARG A 975 12.61 27.38 24.71
N VAL A 976 13.78 28.00 24.84
CA VAL A 976 14.68 28.22 23.70
C VAL A 976 15.33 26.86 23.38
N VAL A 977 14.94 26.28 22.25
CA VAL A 977 15.39 24.96 21.78
C VAL A 977 16.75 25.07 21.09
N GLN A 978 16.93 26.15 20.34
CA GLN A 978 18.17 26.49 19.66
C GLN A 978 18.35 28.00 19.72
N GLU A 979 19.52 28.47 20.14
CA GLU A 979 19.85 29.89 20.09
C GLU A 979 20.12 30.35 18.66
N GLY A 980 19.80 31.61 18.39
CA GLY A 980 20.10 32.26 17.11
C GLY A 980 20.16 33.78 17.21
N SER A 981 20.49 34.43 16.09
CA SER A 981 20.78 35.87 16.03
C SER A 981 19.98 36.63 14.99
N ASP A 982 19.48 35.99 13.94
CA ASP A 982 18.99 36.70 12.76
C ASP A 982 17.45 36.74 12.71
N ILE A 983 16.79 35.72 13.25
CA ILE A 983 15.33 35.62 13.29
C ILE A 983 14.83 34.70 14.41
N THR A 984 13.77 35.12 15.10
CA THR A 984 13.07 34.31 16.09
C THR A 984 11.94 33.52 15.44
N ILE A 985 11.86 32.23 15.76
CA ILE A 985 10.86 31.28 15.26
C ILE A 985 10.13 30.66 16.45
N VAL A 986 8.82 30.85 16.53
CA VAL A 986 7.97 30.37 17.64
C VAL A 986 6.97 29.34 17.13
N GLY A 987 6.84 28.23 17.85
CA GLY A 987 5.77 27.26 17.68
C GLY A 987 5.51 26.46 18.96
N TRP A 988 4.69 25.42 18.85
CA TRP A 988 4.38 24.49 19.93
C TRP A 988 3.95 23.15 19.35
N GLY A 989 3.98 22.09 20.17
CA GLY A 989 3.42 20.80 19.75
C GLY A 989 4.17 20.13 18.61
N SER A 990 3.44 19.35 17.79
CA SER A 990 3.96 18.70 16.58
C SER A 990 4.60 19.67 15.59
N GLN A 991 4.17 20.93 15.57
CA GLN A 991 4.73 21.96 14.69
C GLN A 991 6.21 22.24 14.97
N MET A 992 6.70 21.95 16.18
CA MET A 992 8.12 22.13 16.52
C MET A 992 9.04 21.24 15.70
N ARG A 993 8.59 20.04 15.31
CA ARG A 993 9.36 19.14 14.43
C ARG A 993 9.53 19.74 13.04
N VAL A 994 8.48 20.38 12.54
CA VAL A 994 8.44 21.08 11.25
C VAL A 994 9.35 22.30 11.27
N LEU A 995 9.29 23.09 12.36
CA LEU A 995 10.11 24.28 12.53
C LEU A 995 11.60 23.93 12.67
N ASN A 996 11.95 22.87 13.39
CA ASN A 996 13.33 22.41 13.51
C ASN A 996 13.95 22.09 12.14
N GLN A 997 13.18 21.46 11.25
CA GLN A 997 13.60 21.20 9.87
C GLN A 997 13.78 22.50 9.07
N ALA A 998 12.81 23.42 9.14
CA ALA A 998 12.89 24.70 8.43
C ALA A 998 14.09 25.55 8.87
N VAL A 999 14.40 25.56 10.17
CA VAL A 999 15.55 26.26 10.77
C VAL A 999 16.87 25.67 10.29
N HIS A 1000 17.01 24.34 10.29
CA HIS A 1000 18.21 23.69 9.77
C HIS A 1000 18.41 23.98 8.28
N MET A 1001 17.33 23.93 7.49
CA MET A 1001 17.39 24.30 6.07
C MET A 1001 17.83 25.76 5.86
N ALA A 1002 17.35 26.68 6.70
CA ALA A 1002 17.75 28.10 6.65
C ALA A 1002 19.25 28.27 6.94
N LYS A 1003 19.77 27.56 7.96
CA LYS A 1003 21.19 27.57 8.30
C LYS A 1003 22.05 26.96 7.19
N GLU A 1004 21.71 25.77 6.71
CA GLU A 1004 22.52 25.03 5.72
C GLU A 1004 22.51 25.69 4.34
N LYS A 1005 21.35 26.18 3.88
CA LYS A 1005 21.21 26.69 2.51
C LYS A 1005 21.51 28.18 2.38
N LEU A 1006 21.26 28.94 3.44
CA LEU A 1006 21.30 30.42 3.39
C LEU A 1006 22.21 31.03 4.47
N GLY A 1007 22.76 30.23 5.39
CA GLY A 1007 23.59 30.74 6.48
C GLY A 1007 22.81 31.55 7.53
N ILE A 1008 21.47 31.43 7.56
CA ILE A 1008 20.62 32.20 8.48
C ILE A 1008 20.59 31.53 9.85
N SER A 1009 20.91 32.29 10.89
CA SER A 1009 20.92 31.89 12.29
C SER A 1009 19.56 32.11 12.94
N CYS A 1010 18.72 31.06 12.99
CA CYS A 1010 17.40 31.14 13.60
C CYS A 1010 17.42 30.74 15.08
N GLU A 1011 16.76 31.53 15.92
CA GLU A 1011 16.42 31.18 17.30
C GLU A 1011 15.07 30.47 17.32
N LEU A 1012 15.04 29.21 17.79
CA LEU A 1012 13.84 28.39 17.82
C LEU A 1012 13.28 28.30 19.25
N ILE A 1013 12.02 28.67 19.44
CA ILE A 1013 11.32 28.69 20.73
C ILE A 1013 10.11 27.76 20.69
N ASP A 1014 10.06 26.84 21.65
CA ASP A 1014 8.90 26.02 21.98
C ASP A 1014 8.07 26.71 23.07
N LEU A 1015 6.85 27.11 22.76
CA LEU A 1015 6.03 27.89 23.68
C LEU A 1015 5.54 27.08 24.88
N ARG A 1016 5.29 25.77 24.68
CA ARG A 1016 4.74 24.80 25.66
C ARG A 1016 3.38 25.12 26.27
N THR A 1017 3.21 26.30 26.85
CA THR A 1017 1.96 26.79 27.45
C THR A 1017 1.39 27.92 26.61
N ILE A 1018 0.15 27.74 26.15
CA ILE A 1018 -0.59 28.70 25.33
C ILE A 1018 -1.21 29.78 26.23
N LEU A 1019 -1.72 29.38 27.40
CA LEU A 1019 -2.30 30.29 28.38
C LEU A 1019 -1.91 29.86 29.81
N PRO A 1020 -1.31 30.75 30.62
CA PRO A 1020 -0.62 31.98 30.22
C PRO A 1020 0.67 31.64 29.44
N TRP A 1021 0.93 32.36 28.35
CA TRP A 1021 2.17 32.16 27.58
C TRP A 1021 3.31 33.05 28.08
N ASP A 1022 4.55 32.64 27.80
CA ASP A 1022 5.77 33.31 28.26
C ASP A 1022 6.13 34.50 27.35
N VAL A 1023 5.49 35.64 27.61
CA VAL A 1023 5.68 36.88 26.84
C VAL A 1023 7.14 37.34 26.91
N GLU A 1024 7.73 37.28 28.10
CA GLU A 1024 9.07 37.78 28.36
C GLU A 1024 10.13 37.01 27.55
N ALA A 1025 10.00 35.68 27.44
CA ALA A 1025 10.94 34.87 26.65
C ALA A 1025 10.91 35.23 25.15
N VAL A 1026 9.71 35.38 24.58
CA VAL A 1026 9.57 35.75 23.15
C VAL A 1026 10.01 37.20 22.92
N GLU A 1027 9.66 38.13 23.81
CA GLU A 1027 10.09 39.53 23.76
C GLU A 1027 11.62 39.66 23.76
N ALA A 1028 12.29 38.97 24.69
CA ALA A 1028 13.75 38.99 24.80
C ALA A 1028 14.42 38.46 23.53
N SER A 1029 13.88 37.38 22.94
CA SER A 1029 14.37 36.81 21.69
C SER A 1029 14.20 37.77 20.51
N VAL A 1030 13.02 38.39 20.38
CA VAL A 1030 12.73 39.31 19.27
C VAL A 1030 13.53 40.60 19.39
N LYS A 1031 13.78 41.12 20.60
CA LYS A 1031 14.69 42.26 20.80
C LYS A 1031 16.12 41.94 20.36
N LYS A 1032 16.52 40.68 20.46
CA LYS A 1032 17.85 40.21 20.01
C LYS A 1032 17.91 40.03 18.49
N THR A 1033 16.89 39.43 17.87
CA THR A 1033 16.92 39.05 16.45
C THR A 1033 16.27 40.05 15.49
N GLY A 1034 15.42 40.92 16.00
CA GLY A 1034 14.67 41.93 15.24
C GLY A 1034 13.59 41.38 14.30
N ARG A 1035 13.37 40.06 14.23
CA ARG A 1035 12.41 39.43 13.31
C ARG A 1035 11.68 38.28 13.98
N LEU A 1036 10.40 38.08 13.64
CA LEU A 1036 9.59 37.02 14.22
C LEU A 1036 8.76 36.26 13.18
N ILE A 1037 8.78 34.93 13.27
CA ILE A 1037 7.84 34.02 12.61
C ILE A 1037 7.14 33.17 13.65
N ILE A 1038 5.82 33.06 13.54
CA ILE A 1038 5.00 32.22 14.40
C ILE A 1038 4.29 31.18 13.53
N SER A 1039 4.34 29.92 13.94
CA SER A 1039 3.72 28.83 13.17
C SER A 1039 2.98 27.84 14.06
N HIS A 1040 1.80 27.42 13.62
CA HIS A 1040 0.92 26.48 14.31
C HIS A 1040 -0.11 25.86 13.34
N GLU A 1041 -0.56 24.63 13.59
CA GLU A 1041 -1.42 23.86 12.68
C GLU A 1041 -2.85 24.40 12.54
N ALA A 1042 -3.34 25.12 13.54
CA ALA A 1042 -4.68 25.72 13.53
C ALA A 1042 -4.86 26.76 12.41
N PRO A 1043 -6.10 27.07 12.01
CA PRO A 1043 -6.39 28.14 11.06
C PRO A 1043 -5.74 29.48 11.44
N LYS A 1044 -5.40 30.26 10.41
CA LYS A 1044 -4.71 31.54 10.57
C LYS A 1044 -5.58 32.60 11.26
N THR A 1045 -6.86 32.67 10.90
CA THR A 1045 -7.80 33.65 11.43
C THR A 1045 -8.25 33.25 12.82
N GLY A 1046 -8.14 34.16 13.79
CA GLY A 1046 -8.44 33.88 15.20
C GLY A 1046 -7.46 32.90 15.89
N GLY A 1047 -6.48 32.38 15.16
CA GLY A 1047 -5.45 31.51 15.69
C GLY A 1047 -4.52 32.22 16.69
N TRP A 1048 -3.91 31.47 17.61
CA TRP A 1048 -3.10 32.04 18.71
C TRP A 1048 -1.86 32.83 18.24
N ALA A 1049 -1.37 32.56 17.03
CA ALA A 1049 -0.32 33.37 16.43
C ALA A 1049 -0.71 34.86 16.27
N ALA A 1050 -2.01 35.19 16.23
CA ALA A 1050 -2.48 36.57 16.22
C ALA A 1050 -2.15 37.30 17.53
N GLU A 1051 -2.39 36.68 18.69
CA GLU A 1051 -2.14 37.25 20.01
C GLU A 1051 -0.65 37.46 20.29
N ILE A 1052 0.17 36.49 19.90
CA ILE A 1052 1.63 36.62 20.00
C ILE A 1052 2.10 37.76 19.08
N SER A 1053 1.59 37.81 17.85
CA SER A 1053 1.97 38.86 16.90
C SER A 1053 1.58 40.26 17.37
N SER A 1054 0.38 40.48 17.91
CA SER A 1054 -0.06 41.78 18.42
C SER A 1054 0.77 42.19 19.64
N THR A 1055 0.89 41.30 20.62
CA THR A 1055 1.65 41.57 21.86
C THR A 1055 3.12 41.91 21.57
N ILE A 1056 3.77 41.15 20.70
CA ILE A 1056 5.16 41.41 20.34
C ILE A 1056 5.28 42.67 19.48
N GLN A 1057 4.33 42.98 18.61
CA GLN A 1057 4.34 44.25 17.89
C GLN A 1057 4.33 45.42 18.88
N GLU A 1058 3.44 45.39 19.87
CA GLU A 1058 3.32 46.47 20.86
C GLU A 1058 4.59 46.63 21.70
N ARG A 1059 5.19 45.53 22.14
CA ARG A 1059 6.35 45.52 23.06
C ARG A 1059 7.69 45.69 22.35
N CYS A 1060 7.79 45.26 21.10
CA CYS A 1060 9.02 45.26 20.31
C CYS A 1060 8.95 46.15 19.07
N PHE A 1061 7.98 47.07 18.97
CA PHE A 1061 7.75 47.91 17.78
C PHE A 1061 9.05 48.52 17.19
N LEU A 1062 9.89 49.11 18.05
CA LEU A 1062 11.14 49.75 17.66
C LEU A 1062 12.28 48.79 17.29
N HIS A 1063 12.13 47.49 17.55
CA HIS A 1063 13.12 46.45 17.27
C HIS A 1063 12.78 45.63 16.03
N LEU A 1064 11.55 45.72 15.49
CA LEU A 1064 11.11 44.91 14.36
C LEU A 1064 11.69 45.43 13.04
N GLU A 1065 12.62 44.66 12.46
CA GLU A 1065 13.22 44.94 11.16
C GLU A 1065 12.35 44.48 9.98
N ALA A 1066 11.43 43.54 10.22
CA ALA A 1066 10.49 43.04 9.23
C ALA A 1066 9.11 42.77 9.85
N PRO A 1067 8.02 42.80 9.05
CA PRO A 1067 6.69 42.44 9.53
C PRO A 1067 6.67 41.00 10.07
N ILE A 1068 6.09 40.81 11.26
CA ILE A 1068 5.89 39.49 11.88
C ILE A 1068 5.11 38.58 10.91
N GLN A 1069 5.65 37.40 10.61
CA GLN A 1069 5.00 36.44 9.72
C GLN A 1069 4.23 35.37 10.51
N ARG A 1070 3.03 35.03 10.04
CA ARG A 1070 2.18 33.97 10.62
C ARG A 1070 1.96 32.86 9.58
N ILE A 1071 2.55 31.69 9.83
CA ILE A 1071 2.52 30.53 8.94
C ILE A 1071 1.67 29.45 9.58
N CYS A 1072 0.39 29.43 9.22
CA CYS A 1072 -0.63 28.63 9.91
C CYS A 1072 -1.33 27.67 8.94
N GLY A 1073 -2.24 26.84 9.47
CA GLY A 1073 -3.27 26.20 8.65
C GLY A 1073 -4.12 27.23 7.90
N TYR A 1074 -4.72 26.83 6.79
CA TYR A 1074 -5.60 27.73 6.04
C TYR A 1074 -6.92 27.97 6.77
N ASP A 1075 -7.63 29.03 6.38
CA ASP A 1075 -8.97 29.34 6.91
C ASP A 1075 -10.04 28.46 6.25
N THR A 1076 -9.92 27.15 6.49
CA THR A 1076 -10.85 26.11 6.07
C THR A 1076 -11.01 25.12 7.23
N PRO A 1077 -12.09 24.32 7.25
CA PRO A 1077 -12.09 23.10 8.03
C PRO A 1077 -10.85 22.24 7.70
N PHE A 1078 -10.34 21.49 8.69
CA PHE A 1078 -9.17 20.65 8.49
C PHE A 1078 -9.51 19.53 7.46
N PRO A 1079 -8.81 19.41 6.33
CA PRO A 1079 -9.22 18.50 5.25
C PRO A 1079 -8.67 17.07 5.42
N LEU A 1080 -9.39 16.07 4.89
CA LEU A 1080 -8.92 14.67 4.88
C LEU A 1080 -7.79 14.46 3.86
N ILE A 1081 -8.10 14.54 2.56
CA ILE A 1081 -7.11 14.25 1.51
C ILE A 1081 -6.13 15.40 1.27
N PHE A 1082 -6.53 16.63 1.60
CA PHE A 1082 -5.73 17.84 1.37
C PHE A 1082 -4.85 18.22 2.57
N GLU A 1083 -4.72 17.36 3.58
CA GLU A 1083 -3.97 17.65 4.82
C GLU A 1083 -2.55 18.16 4.52
N ARG A 1084 -1.83 17.51 3.60
CA ARG A 1084 -0.46 17.92 3.19
C ARG A 1084 -0.39 19.33 2.61
N PHE A 1085 -1.44 19.83 1.98
CA PHE A 1085 -1.49 21.21 1.48
C PHE A 1085 -1.91 22.18 2.55
N TYR A 1086 -2.76 21.74 3.48
CA TYR A 1086 -3.30 22.56 4.54
C TYR A 1086 -2.23 22.91 5.57
N VAL A 1087 -1.52 21.91 6.09
CA VAL A 1087 -0.58 22.09 7.21
C VAL A 1087 0.54 23.07 6.87
N PRO A 1088 1.00 23.87 7.84
CA PRO A 1088 2.14 24.78 7.66
C PRO A 1088 3.47 24.00 7.65
N ASP A 1089 3.79 23.33 6.56
CA ASP A 1089 5.00 22.50 6.43
C ASP A 1089 6.33 23.28 6.52
N HIS A 1090 7.45 22.54 6.49
CA HIS A 1090 8.78 23.12 6.66
C HIS A 1090 9.18 24.00 5.45
N LEU A 1091 8.59 23.77 4.27
CA LEU A 1091 8.87 24.56 3.07
C LEU A 1091 8.20 25.92 3.13
N LYS A 1092 6.92 25.96 3.57
CA LYS A 1092 6.20 27.21 3.84
C LYS A 1092 6.94 28.05 4.88
N ASN A 1093 7.43 27.43 5.95
CA ASN A 1093 8.20 28.10 6.99
C ASN A 1093 9.58 28.56 6.49
N PHE A 1094 10.32 27.72 5.76
CA PHE A 1094 11.61 28.09 5.18
C PHE A 1094 11.50 29.29 4.21
N GLU A 1095 10.49 29.30 3.35
CA GLU A 1095 10.26 30.43 2.44
C GLU A 1095 9.87 31.71 3.20
N ALA A 1096 9.13 31.59 4.31
CA ALA A 1096 8.83 32.72 5.18
C ALA A 1096 10.08 33.27 5.89
N ILE A 1097 10.97 32.40 6.38
CA ILE A 1097 12.28 32.78 6.95
C ILE A 1097 13.05 33.62 5.94
N LYS A 1098 13.21 33.08 4.72
CA LYS A 1098 13.92 33.75 3.63
C LYS A 1098 13.31 35.11 3.28
N LYS A 1099 11.97 35.21 3.22
CA LYS A 1099 11.28 36.48 2.92
C LYS A 1099 11.46 37.51 4.03
N SER A 1100 11.40 37.10 5.28
CA SER A 1100 11.56 37.99 6.45
C SER A 1100 12.97 38.55 6.56
N VAL A 1101 13.99 37.72 6.33
CA VAL A 1101 15.40 38.17 6.35
C VAL A 1101 15.75 39.06 5.15
N LYS A 1102 15.04 38.92 4.03
CA LYS A 1102 15.26 39.73 2.82
C LYS A 1102 14.56 41.11 2.86
N TYR A 1103 13.50 41.26 3.65
CA TYR A 1103 12.79 42.53 3.83
C TYR A 1103 13.76 43.57 4.40
#